data_AF-A0A4V0XI14-F1
#
_entry.id   AF-A0A4V0XI14-F1
#
_cell.length_a   1.000
_cell.length_b   1.000
_cell.length_c   1.000
_cell.angle_alpha   90.00
_cell.angle_beta   90.00
_cell.angle_gamma   90.00
#
_symmetry.space_group_name_H-M   'P 1'
#
loop_
_entity.id
_entity.type
_entity.pdbx_description
1 polymer ?
#
loop_
_entity_poly.entity_id
_entity_poly.type
_entity_poly.pdbx_seq_one_letter_code
_entity_poly.pdbx_strand_id
1 'polypeptide(L)'
;MKLRFLACPTIPGSALNRLKTLVFVLLMLCCAAVRSDESVGRTELPKLSEMPLPTAEALLRADLDDREFDWVVLKAGSPEDRRVVVVNPLDSRPDILGKQDAEYKKLEASRPQNQKEREARTKRLKTLRKLMFTLPGDLTEYAVPVEQVDQILYFEDLMLLVVDQLLEKADYRTSYELLLRVETELPGWEKSIPRFEKLLLSEAATRAAAGEIYAALALLDQVFQRNPQSAELPTRLGELVRPMISDAVGREDFRKARYLIDRVKRLFPQHEVAVAAQSELQTLSQNLLDKAAASGQQKLHAEAAALARRAEAVWPTTGNGRAAFTQLFARHQVLRVGINDPQGPFIHPAPLESDERLQELAQVSLFEPSSADELTYFRSGFFEVWDPSDLGREVVFTLRETKPSWQTQPLLTANQVAESIAQRIDIAHPLYSSRLASFVSEISVRSPSQLRIRFSRVPLSIESLLRFPATRRVQPAGKQAADASADGTTAVIATRFQQQAAAGNSTSWLRGVPEPDGLDSGKYHIAEIQEQRFDDRNRMIQAFNRGDIDYIPKLLPWEVDAFLASDFQVKKYSLPMTHVLIFNPRSERITNAQTRRALSFAVNREGILRSTILRDESMKHGRPTSAAWHLRSYATEPREPAPRFNLRLAYALRFAAEQQLRIAELMKLTEAAKEKARVDKINFDPEQFRKNTKVDYVKLPRLRFVVEPGEVPKAAAERMLSYWTKIGFEIDLIQGDQPGKPLADSDWDFCYRQVRMEEPLLELWPVLANDTTFDMSRLGLYPDWMRQELVGLDYASSFLDAQEKLFTIHRHIAAQAFLIPLWEVDEYAVMRKNVSGTPAQLMSAYHNAERWMIKP
;
A
#
# COMPACT_ATOMS: atom_id res chain seq x y z
N MET A 1 54.05 23.36 54.10
CA MET A 1 54.05 24.84 54.28
C MET A 1 53.17 25.17 55.47
N LYS A 2 53.53 26.09 56.39
CA LYS A 2 52.73 26.36 57.61
C LYS A 2 51.69 27.47 57.37
N LEU A 3 50.42 27.13 57.29
CA LEU A 3 49.30 28.10 57.32
C LEU A 3 48.84 28.34 58.77
N ARG A 4 48.55 29.60 59.11
CA ARG A 4 47.91 30.00 60.37
C ARG A 4 46.46 30.39 60.06
N PHE A 5 45.50 29.71 60.66
CA PHE A 5 44.10 30.16 60.69
C PHE A 5 43.86 31.03 61.93
N LEU A 6 43.04 32.07 61.77
CA LEU A 6 42.64 33.02 62.81
C LEU A 6 41.14 32.87 63.03
N ALA A 7 40.74 32.37 64.20
CA ALA A 7 39.34 32.30 64.62
C ALA A 7 38.98 33.49 65.52
N CYS A 8 37.69 33.85 65.56
CA CYS A 8 37.11 34.78 66.54
C CYS A 8 35.85 34.15 67.19
N PRO A 9 35.46 34.56 68.41
CA PRO A 9 34.85 33.61 69.33
C PRO A 9 33.36 33.87 69.71
N THR A 10 32.57 32.78 69.71
CA THR A 10 31.50 32.40 70.68
C THR A 10 30.30 33.39 70.88
N ILE A 11 29.14 33.08 71.50
CA ILE A 11 28.68 32.09 72.51
C ILE A 11 27.13 31.84 72.34
N PRO A 12 26.36 31.25 73.31
CA PRO A 12 26.04 29.83 73.59
C PRO A 12 24.57 29.39 73.25
N GLY A 13 24.20 28.12 73.51
CA GLY A 13 22.77 27.74 73.52
C GLY A 13 22.31 26.28 73.76
N SER A 14 22.96 25.53 74.66
CA SER A 14 22.38 24.41 75.47
C SER A 14 21.19 23.57 74.93
N ALA A 15 21.40 22.26 74.67
CA ALA A 15 21.00 21.14 75.56
C ALA A 15 19.56 20.59 75.30
N LEU A 16 19.20 19.31 75.51
CA LEU A 16 19.87 18.15 76.13
C LEU A 16 19.21 16.82 75.66
N ASN A 17 19.99 15.73 75.46
CA ASN A 17 19.61 14.30 75.69
C ASN A 17 18.41 13.65 74.91
N ARG A 18 18.34 12.33 74.62
CA ARG A 18 19.27 11.16 74.66
C ARG A 18 18.58 9.92 74.03
N LEU A 19 19.33 8.81 73.87
CA LEU A 19 18.88 7.41 73.63
C LEU A 19 18.29 7.13 72.21
N LYS A 20 18.70 6.12 71.42
CA LYS A 20 19.76 5.06 71.44
C LYS A 20 20.22 4.87 69.97
N THR A 21 21.51 4.74 69.59
CA THR A 21 22.36 3.52 69.63
C THR A 21 21.64 2.24 69.18
N LEU A 22 22.10 1.43 68.22
CA LEU A 22 23.44 0.83 68.05
C LEU A 22 23.64 0.28 66.61
N VAL A 23 24.91 0.07 66.21
CA VAL A 23 25.42 -0.51 64.93
C VAL A 23 25.33 0.44 63.73
N PHE A 24 26.42 0.92 63.09
CA PHE A 24 27.87 0.90 63.38
C PHE A 24 28.68 -0.41 63.15
N VAL A 25 29.46 -0.48 62.05
CA VAL A 25 30.92 -0.82 61.93
C VAL A 25 31.31 -0.82 60.44
N LEU A 26 32.04 0.21 59.99
CA LEU A 26 33.15 0.16 58.99
C LEU A 26 33.76 1.56 58.69
N LEU A 27 33.26 2.64 59.30
CA LEU A 27 33.63 4.02 58.95
C LEU A 27 34.24 4.76 60.17
N MET A 28 35.34 4.24 60.73
CA MET A 28 36.11 4.91 61.81
C MET A 28 37.56 4.37 61.94
N LEU A 29 38.45 4.89 61.09
CA LEU A 29 39.89 5.04 61.31
C LEU A 29 40.19 6.43 60.72
N CYS A 30 40.14 7.55 61.44
CA CYS A 30 40.55 7.76 62.84
C CYS A 30 39.68 8.79 63.57
N CYS A 31 39.21 8.45 64.78
CA CYS A 31 38.91 9.43 65.85
C CYS A 31 39.26 8.82 67.21
N ALA A 32 40.48 9.05 67.68
CA ALA A 32 40.81 8.88 69.08
C ALA A 32 40.49 10.19 69.82
N ALA A 33 39.52 10.17 70.73
CA ALA A 33 39.22 11.29 71.61
C ALA A 33 39.71 10.97 73.04
N VAL A 34 40.98 11.28 73.31
CA VAL A 34 41.48 11.41 74.69
C VAL A 34 41.30 12.85 75.12
N ARG A 35 40.85 13.09 76.35
CA ARG A 35 40.66 14.42 76.91
C ARG A 35 41.85 14.77 77.81
N SER A 36 42.91 15.32 77.23
CA SER A 36 44.06 15.94 77.93
C SER A 36 44.87 16.81 76.97
N ASP A 37 45.62 17.76 77.52
CA ASP A 37 46.40 18.86 76.90
C ASP A 37 47.08 18.70 75.53
N GLU A 38 47.37 19.88 74.96
CA GLU A 38 48.40 20.19 73.95
C GLU A 38 48.92 19.06 73.05
N SER A 39 48.34 18.94 71.85
CA SER A 39 49.11 19.18 70.61
C SER A 39 48.22 19.06 69.38
N VAL A 40 48.25 20.08 68.50
CA VAL A 40 47.68 19.94 67.16
C VAL A 40 48.62 19.06 66.34
N GLY A 41 48.34 17.75 66.34
CA GLY A 41 48.98 16.81 65.44
C GLY A 41 48.81 17.28 63.99
N ARG A 42 49.93 17.50 63.30
CA ARG A 42 49.89 17.90 61.89
C ARG A 42 49.57 16.68 61.03
N THR A 43 48.29 16.45 60.77
CA THR A 43 47.87 15.59 59.67
C THR A 43 48.42 16.20 58.37
N GLU A 44 49.30 15.48 57.67
CA GLU A 44 49.71 15.90 56.34
C GLU A 44 48.55 15.71 55.36
N LEU A 45 48.35 16.68 54.46
CA LEU A 45 47.36 16.56 53.39
C LEU A 45 47.75 15.42 52.43
N PRO A 46 46.80 14.63 51.92
CA PRO A 46 47.11 13.54 50.98
C PRO A 46 47.76 14.04 49.69
N LYS A 47 48.60 13.22 49.05
CA LYS A 47 49.13 13.52 47.71
C LYS A 47 48.05 13.28 46.65
N LEU A 48 48.04 14.07 45.58
CA LEU A 48 47.08 13.91 44.48
C LEU A 48 47.15 12.51 43.83
N SER A 49 48.35 11.91 43.75
CA SER A 49 48.58 10.57 43.21
C SER A 49 48.08 9.42 44.09
N GLU A 50 47.82 9.68 45.37
CA GLU A 50 47.37 8.69 46.37
C GLU A 50 45.84 8.74 46.56
N MET A 51 45.15 9.73 45.96
CA MET A 51 43.70 9.91 46.08
C MET A 51 42.94 8.92 45.17
N PRO A 52 42.13 8.00 45.73
CA PRO A 52 41.27 7.15 44.91
C PRO A 52 40.14 7.97 44.29
N LEU A 53 39.84 7.71 43.00
CA LEU A 53 38.63 8.26 42.38
C LEU A 53 37.37 7.61 42.98
N PRO A 54 36.26 8.34 43.14
CA PRO A 54 34.99 7.78 43.61
C PRO A 54 34.42 6.72 42.67
N THR A 55 33.56 5.84 43.18
CA THR A 55 32.82 4.89 42.33
C THR A 55 31.67 5.59 41.60
N ALA A 56 31.32 5.10 40.41
CA ALA A 56 30.22 5.65 39.61
C ALA A 56 28.87 5.67 40.36
N GLU A 57 28.56 4.61 41.13
CA GLU A 57 27.34 4.55 41.95
C GLU A 57 27.33 5.59 43.08
N ALA A 58 28.49 5.89 43.69
CA ALA A 58 28.60 6.93 44.71
C ALA A 58 28.42 8.33 44.10
N LEU A 59 28.97 8.55 42.90
CA LEU A 59 28.81 9.80 42.15
C LEU A 59 27.35 10.04 41.74
N LEU A 60 26.68 9.04 41.15
CA LEU A 60 25.28 9.12 40.72
C LEU A 60 24.28 9.28 41.88
N ARG A 61 24.65 8.94 43.12
CA ARG A 61 23.79 9.09 44.31
C ARG A 61 24.11 10.30 45.19
N ALA A 62 25.12 11.10 44.86
CA ALA A 62 25.60 12.17 45.74
C ALA A 62 24.52 13.18 46.18
N ASP A 63 23.51 13.43 45.35
CA ASP A 63 22.40 14.38 45.62
C ASP A 63 21.46 13.91 46.73
N LEU A 64 21.23 12.60 46.81
CA LEU A 64 20.30 12.00 47.77
C LEU A 64 20.85 12.05 49.20
N ASP A 65 22.17 12.16 49.33
CA ASP A 65 22.91 12.09 50.57
C ASP A 65 23.61 13.42 50.93
N ASP A 66 23.48 14.47 50.11
CA ASP A 66 24.14 15.78 50.23
C ASP A 66 25.69 15.67 50.31
N ARG A 67 26.27 14.83 49.42
CA ARG A 67 27.69 14.42 49.42
C ARG A 67 28.51 14.91 48.21
N GLU A 68 28.14 16.01 47.58
CA GLU A 68 29.04 16.64 46.60
C GLU A 68 30.29 17.23 47.28
N PHE A 69 31.41 17.27 46.58
CA PHE A 69 32.67 17.85 47.07
C PHE A 69 33.60 18.23 45.91
N ASP A 70 34.45 19.23 46.14
CA ASP A 70 35.49 19.66 45.20
C ASP A 70 36.89 19.34 45.77
N TRP A 71 37.89 19.20 44.90
CA TRP A 71 39.30 19.03 45.28
C TRP A 71 40.10 20.29 44.92
N VAL A 72 40.58 21.00 45.94
CA VAL A 72 41.53 22.10 45.78
C VAL A 72 42.95 21.53 45.82
N VAL A 73 43.64 21.56 44.68
CA VAL A 73 45.02 21.07 44.55
C VAL A 73 46.00 22.21 44.81
N LEU A 74 46.95 21.99 45.71
CA LEU A 74 47.95 22.97 46.12
C LEU A 74 49.29 22.76 45.39
N LYS A 75 49.95 23.87 45.03
CA LYS A 75 51.27 23.86 44.37
C LYS A 75 52.34 23.24 45.28
N ALA A 76 53.22 22.46 44.67
CA ALA A 76 54.40 21.87 45.29
C ALA A 76 55.63 22.02 44.37
N GLY A 77 56.81 21.65 44.86
CA GLY A 77 58.06 21.74 44.08
C GLY A 77 58.16 20.72 42.95
N SER A 78 57.35 19.65 43.00
CA SER A 78 57.18 18.64 41.95
C SER A 78 55.68 18.39 41.72
N PRO A 79 55.25 17.91 40.53
CA PRO A 79 53.87 17.51 40.30
C PRO A 79 53.39 16.37 41.20
N GLU A 80 54.30 15.45 41.58
CA GLU A 80 54.01 14.28 42.42
C GLU A 80 53.78 14.65 43.89
N ASP A 81 54.35 15.76 44.36
CA ASP A 81 54.18 16.25 45.73
C ASP A 81 52.98 17.20 45.92
N ARG A 82 52.19 17.44 44.85
CA ARG A 82 50.95 18.22 44.92
C ARG A 82 50.00 17.60 45.96
N ARG A 83 49.52 18.43 46.88
CA ARG A 83 48.63 18.00 47.97
C ARG A 83 47.18 18.44 47.71
N VAL A 84 46.22 17.64 48.16
CA VAL A 84 44.78 17.89 47.95
C VAL A 84 44.09 18.29 49.24
N VAL A 85 43.20 19.27 49.15
CA VAL A 85 42.20 19.57 50.18
C VAL A 85 40.82 19.23 49.59
N VAL A 86 40.10 18.33 50.25
CA VAL A 86 38.70 18.03 49.90
C VAL A 86 37.81 19.06 50.61
N VAL A 87 36.97 19.75 49.84
CA VAL A 87 36.15 20.87 50.31
C VAL A 87 34.69 20.67 49.93
N ASN A 88 33.77 21.35 50.62
CA ASN A 88 32.37 21.44 50.18
C ASN A 88 32.28 22.14 48.81
N PRO A 89 31.18 21.94 48.05
CA PRO A 89 30.95 22.58 46.76
C PRO A 89 31.28 24.07 46.74
N LEU A 90 32.12 24.49 45.80
CA LEU A 90 32.52 25.88 45.62
C LEU A 90 31.47 26.65 44.83
N ASP A 91 30.86 27.65 45.46
CA ASP A 91 29.95 28.58 44.80
C ASP A 91 30.61 29.22 43.56
N SER A 92 29.85 29.31 42.46
CA SER A 92 30.25 29.87 41.15
C SER A 92 31.09 28.99 40.20
N ARG A 93 30.82 27.68 40.13
CA ARG A 93 31.25 26.80 39.02
C ARG A 93 30.77 27.30 37.63
N PRO A 94 31.42 26.91 36.52
CA PRO A 94 32.83 26.54 36.42
C PRO A 94 33.74 27.79 36.49
N ASP A 95 35.04 27.58 36.70
CA ASP A 95 36.10 28.60 36.72
C ASP A 95 35.92 29.76 37.74
N ILE A 96 35.91 29.42 39.03
CA ILE A 96 35.92 30.41 40.12
C ILE A 96 37.17 31.31 40.09
N LEU A 97 38.33 30.79 39.69
CA LEU A 97 39.60 31.52 39.73
C LEU A 97 39.70 32.56 38.61
N GLY A 98 39.31 32.23 37.38
CA GLY A 98 39.23 33.20 36.28
C GLY A 98 38.14 34.25 36.51
N LYS A 99 37.00 33.89 37.12
CA LYS A 99 35.98 34.86 37.59
C LYS A 99 36.56 35.81 38.64
N GLN A 100 37.31 35.31 39.62
CA GLN A 100 37.98 36.13 40.63
C GLN A 100 39.03 37.06 40.03
N ASP A 101 39.85 36.60 39.09
CA ASP A 101 40.84 37.43 38.38
C ASP A 101 40.17 38.51 37.49
N ALA A 102 39.06 38.16 36.82
CA ALA A 102 38.27 39.11 36.04
C ALA A 102 37.58 40.17 36.92
N GLU A 103 37.02 39.80 38.08
CA GLU A 103 36.48 40.76 39.05
C GLU A 103 37.62 41.60 39.64
N TYR A 104 38.77 41.01 39.96
CA TYR A 104 39.96 41.71 40.47
C TYR A 104 40.42 42.78 39.47
N LYS A 105 40.60 42.44 38.19
CA LYS A 105 41.00 43.37 37.12
C LYS A 105 39.97 44.50 36.91
N LYS A 106 38.67 44.18 36.90
CA LYS A 106 37.59 45.18 36.82
C LYS A 106 37.60 46.14 38.02
N LEU A 107 37.77 45.61 39.23
CA LEU A 107 37.78 46.39 40.48
C LEU A 107 39.07 47.22 40.61
N GLU A 108 40.20 46.71 40.13
CA GLU A 108 41.47 47.41 40.02
C GLU A 108 41.39 48.59 39.03
N ALA A 109 40.74 48.41 37.87
CA ALA A 109 40.49 49.48 36.91
C ALA A 109 39.46 50.54 37.38
N SER A 110 38.61 50.22 38.37
CA SER A 110 37.56 51.13 38.84
C SER A 110 38.09 52.33 39.63
N ARG A 111 37.48 53.51 39.44
CA ARG A 111 37.82 54.77 40.12
C ARG A 111 36.81 55.08 41.24
N PRO A 112 37.13 54.85 42.53
CA PRO A 112 36.24 55.16 43.65
C PRO A 112 36.11 56.68 43.87
N GLN A 113 34.89 57.16 44.05
CA GLN A 113 34.56 58.58 44.23
C GLN A 113 34.76 59.01 45.69
N ASN A 114 34.47 58.14 46.66
CA ASN A 114 34.47 58.47 48.10
C ASN A 114 35.49 57.67 48.95
N GLN A 115 35.86 58.21 50.12
CA GLN A 115 36.76 57.56 51.10
C GLN A 115 36.28 56.14 51.47
N LYS A 116 34.99 55.99 51.77
CA LYS A 116 34.33 54.72 52.12
C LYS A 116 34.43 53.67 51.00
N GLU A 117 34.42 54.10 49.74
CA GLU A 117 34.58 53.23 48.58
C GLU A 117 36.05 52.80 48.38
N ARG A 118 37.02 53.67 48.70
CA ARG A 118 38.45 53.32 48.66
C ARG A 118 38.79 52.22 49.66
N GLU A 119 38.24 52.30 50.86
CA GLU A 119 38.40 51.28 51.91
C GLU A 119 37.71 49.97 51.53
N ALA A 120 36.45 50.03 51.04
CA ALA A 120 35.72 48.87 50.55
C ALA A 120 36.44 48.18 49.37
N ARG A 121 36.94 48.94 48.39
CA ARG A 121 37.75 48.45 47.26
C ARG A 121 39.01 47.74 47.75
N THR A 122 39.74 48.35 48.69
CA THR A 122 40.97 47.75 49.24
C THR A 122 40.70 46.47 50.01
N LYS A 123 39.59 46.40 50.77
CA LYS A 123 39.16 45.17 51.46
C LYS A 123 38.78 44.07 50.45
N ARG A 124 37.98 44.39 49.43
CA ARG A 124 37.50 43.42 48.44
C ARG A 124 38.60 42.91 47.50
N LEU A 125 39.57 43.75 47.09
CA LEU A 125 40.77 43.31 46.37
C LEU A 125 41.63 42.32 47.19
N LYS A 126 41.69 42.47 48.53
CA LYS A 126 42.36 41.50 49.42
C LYS A 126 41.58 40.19 49.57
N THR A 127 40.25 40.22 49.49
CA THR A 127 39.40 39.01 49.48
C THR A 127 39.57 38.25 48.17
N LEU A 128 39.54 38.92 47.02
CA LEU A 128 39.66 38.29 45.69
C LEU A 128 41.01 37.59 45.42
N ARG A 129 42.03 37.79 46.27
CA ARG A 129 43.30 37.02 46.23
C ARG A 129 43.29 35.76 47.11
N LYS A 130 42.15 35.41 47.70
CA LYS A 130 41.97 34.22 48.54
C LYS A 130 40.80 33.40 48.05
N LEU A 131 41.02 32.11 47.86
CA LEU A 131 39.95 31.14 47.73
C LEU A 131 39.39 30.85 49.13
N MET A 132 38.09 31.12 49.32
CA MET A 132 37.34 30.79 50.53
C MET A 132 36.61 29.46 50.31
N PHE A 133 36.57 28.58 51.31
CA PHE A 133 35.85 27.31 51.26
C PHE A 133 35.53 26.78 52.66
N THR A 134 34.61 25.82 52.76
CA THR A 134 34.31 25.05 53.98
C THR A 134 34.71 23.58 53.78
N LEU A 135 34.90 22.83 54.87
CA LEU A 135 35.29 21.41 54.80
C LEU A 135 34.06 20.50 55.00
N PRO A 136 34.03 19.27 54.44
CA PRO A 136 32.95 18.32 54.68
C PRO A 136 32.69 18.08 56.17
N GLY A 137 31.47 18.40 56.61
CA GLY A 137 31.06 18.29 58.02
C GLY A 137 31.50 19.44 58.94
N ASP A 138 32.15 20.50 58.42
CA ASP A 138 32.55 21.68 59.19
C ASP A 138 32.04 22.97 58.53
N LEU A 139 31.42 23.84 59.33
CA LEU A 139 30.89 25.14 58.90
C LEU A 139 31.93 26.26 58.99
N THR A 140 33.15 25.96 59.42
CA THR A 140 34.25 26.94 59.53
C THR A 140 34.75 27.35 58.14
N GLU A 141 34.75 28.65 57.85
CA GLU A 141 35.34 29.20 56.62
C GLU A 141 36.89 29.18 56.69
N TYR A 142 37.49 28.47 55.74
CA TYR A 142 38.93 28.44 55.50
C TYR A 142 39.30 29.30 54.29
N ALA A 143 40.51 29.84 54.30
CA ALA A 143 41.02 30.74 53.28
C ALA A 143 42.44 30.33 52.83
N VAL A 144 42.64 30.09 51.53
CA VAL A 144 43.94 29.79 50.92
C VAL A 144 44.28 30.87 49.89
N PRO A 145 45.53 31.40 49.85
CA PRO A 145 45.94 32.34 48.80
C PRO A 145 45.82 31.71 47.40
N VAL A 146 45.19 32.40 46.45
CA VAL A 146 44.98 31.89 45.07
C VAL A 146 46.33 31.53 44.41
N GLU A 147 47.40 32.27 44.73
CA GLU A 147 48.77 31.99 44.26
C GLU A 147 49.27 30.57 44.63
N GLN A 148 48.77 29.98 45.71
CA GLN A 148 49.13 28.63 46.18
C GLN A 148 48.26 27.52 45.59
N VAL A 149 47.13 27.85 44.95
CA VAL A 149 46.29 26.89 44.23
C VAL A 149 46.94 26.57 42.88
N ASP A 150 47.04 25.29 42.58
CA ASP A 150 47.56 24.75 41.32
C ASP A 150 46.41 24.57 40.32
N GLN A 151 45.39 23.84 40.74
CA GLN A 151 44.13 23.63 40.01
C GLN A 151 43.00 23.30 40.98
N ILE A 152 41.77 23.39 40.51
CA ILE A 152 40.57 22.90 41.20
C ILE A 152 39.98 21.81 40.30
N LEU A 153 39.72 20.63 40.86
CA LEU A 153 38.88 19.61 40.24
C LEU A 153 37.53 19.68 40.93
N TYR A 154 36.52 20.17 40.23
CA TYR A 154 35.16 20.20 40.76
C TYR A 154 34.57 18.78 40.81
N PHE A 155 33.46 18.61 41.51
CA PHE A 155 32.75 17.34 41.60
C PHE A 155 32.48 16.70 40.22
N GLU A 156 32.10 17.51 39.23
CA GLU A 156 31.82 17.07 37.87
C GLU A 156 33.11 16.77 37.07
N ASP A 157 34.23 17.43 37.38
CA ASP A 157 35.56 17.04 36.84
C ASP A 157 35.94 15.63 37.30
N LEU A 158 35.61 15.26 38.55
CA LEU A 158 35.81 13.91 39.07
C LEU A 158 34.88 12.90 38.37
N MET A 159 33.64 13.28 38.06
CA MET A 159 32.76 12.47 37.20
C MET A 159 33.37 12.23 35.81
N LEU A 160 33.91 13.28 35.18
CA LEU A 160 34.55 13.17 33.86
C LEU A 160 35.81 12.28 33.88
N LEU A 161 36.57 12.26 34.99
CA LEU A 161 37.70 11.33 35.18
C LEU A 161 37.26 9.87 35.40
N VAL A 162 36.13 9.64 36.08
CA VAL A 162 35.55 8.30 36.21
C VAL A 162 34.96 7.80 34.88
N VAL A 163 34.34 8.69 34.10
CA VAL A 163 33.92 8.39 32.71
C VAL A 163 35.11 7.92 31.87
N ASP A 164 36.27 8.57 31.96
CA ASP A 164 37.45 8.11 31.22
C ASP A 164 37.85 6.66 31.57
N GLN A 165 37.78 6.26 32.85
CA GLN A 165 38.03 4.88 33.28
C GLN A 165 36.93 3.88 32.88
N LEU A 166 35.68 4.31 32.79
CA LEU A 166 34.56 3.45 32.37
C LEU A 166 34.60 3.20 30.87
N LEU A 167 35.00 4.20 30.08
CA LEU A 167 35.21 4.06 28.63
C LEU A 167 36.34 3.08 28.29
N GLU A 168 37.43 3.07 29.08
CA GLU A 168 38.49 2.04 28.96
C GLU A 168 37.98 0.61 29.23
N LYS A 169 36.93 0.47 30.04
CA LYS A 169 36.27 -0.81 30.36
C LYS A 169 35.08 -1.13 29.45
N ALA A 170 34.81 -0.28 28.44
CA ALA A 170 33.65 -0.34 27.57
C ALA A 170 32.27 -0.31 28.29
N ASP A 171 32.20 0.26 29.50
CA ASP A 171 30.92 0.50 30.19
C ASP A 171 30.29 1.81 29.69
N TYR A 172 29.76 1.76 28.46
CA TYR A 172 29.14 2.92 27.81
C TYR A 172 27.88 3.40 28.54
N ARG A 173 27.12 2.48 29.16
CA ARG A 173 25.87 2.84 29.85
C ARG A 173 26.15 3.72 31.06
N THR A 174 26.99 3.26 31.98
CA THR A 174 27.30 4.03 33.20
C THR A 174 28.05 5.33 32.84
N SER A 175 28.89 5.28 31.80
CA SER A 175 29.55 6.49 31.25
C SER A 175 28.54 7.52 30.74
N TYR A 176 27.48 7.08 30.03
CA TYR A 176 26.44 7.96 29.50
C TYR A 176 25.57 8.55 30.61
N GLU A 177 25.18 7.74 31.61
CA GLU A 177 24.42 8.20 32.78
C GLU A 177 25.18 9.30 33.56
N LEU A 178 26.50 9.12 33.77
CA LEU A 178 27.36 10.15 34.39
C LEU A 178 27.50 11.40 33.51
N LEU A 179 27.77 11.25 32.21
CA LEU A 179 27.92 12.39 31.29
C LEU A 179 26.63 13.20 31.15
N LEU A 180 25.46 12.55 31.14
CA LEU A 180 24.16 13.22 31.11
C LEU A 180 23.92 14.03 32.38
N ARG A 181 24.35 13.53 33.56
CA ARG A 181 24.31 14.32 34.79
C ARG A 181 25.20 15.55 34.71
N VAL A 182 26.46 15.41 34.27
CA VAL A 182 27.36 16.58 34.09
C VAL A 182 26.77 17.61 33.13
N GLU A 183 26.10 17.18 32.05
CA GLU A 183 25.40 18.07 31.11
C GLU A 183 24.14 18.72 31.71
N THR A 184 23.46 18.05 32.66
CA THR A 184 22.28 18.59 33.34
C THR A 184 22.67 19.67 34.34
N GLU A 185 23.70 19.44 35.15
CA GLU A 185 24.20 20.42 36.11
C GLU A 185 24.91 21.60 35.43
N LEU A 186 25.75 21.31 34.42
CA LEU A 186 26.58 22.31 33.75
C LEU A 186 26.51 22.16 32.21
N PRO A 187 25.41 22.65 31.61
CA PRO A 187 25.20 22.61 30.16
C PRO A 187 26.35 23.25 29.37
N GLY A 188 26.87 22.53 28.38
CA GLY A 188 27.91 23.02 27.49
C GLY A 188 29.32 23.09 28.09
N TRP A 189 29.63 22.36 29.17
CA TRP A 189 30.99 22.30 29.70
C TRP A 189 31.98 21.74 28.65
N GLU A 190 32.90 22.59 28.19
CA GLU A 190 34.03 22.29 27.31
C GLU A 190 34.73 20.93 27.55
N LYS A 191 34.95 20.52 28.82
CA LYS A 191 35.61 19.26 29.16
C LYS A 191 34.73 18.01 28.95
N SER A 192 33.40 18.13 28.92
CA SER A 192 32.49 17.00 28.72
C SER A 192 32.28 16.66 27.24
N ILE A 193 32.35 17.67 26.34
CA ILE A 193 32.22 17.52 24.88
C ILE A 193 33.11 16.40 24.30
N PRO A 194 34.45 16.40 24.49
CA PRO A 194 35.32 15.35 23.94
C PRO A 194 35.07 13.97 24.55
N ARG A 195 34.47 13.90 25.75
CA ARG A 195 34.15 12.63 26.42
C ARG A 195 32.83 12.04 25.92
N PHE A 196 31.84 12.88 25.64
CA PHE A 196 30.65 12.48 24.87
C PHE A 196 31.01 11.99 23.47
N GLU A 197 31.91 12.69 22.77
CA GLU A 197 32.42 12.25 21.47
C GLU A 197 33.12 10.88 21.57
N LYS A 198 34.08 10.73 22.49
CA LYS A 198 34.78 9.45 22.73
C LYS A 198 33.82 8.30 23.08
N LEU A 199 32.79 8.55 23.89
CA LEU A 199 31.75 7.58 24.22
C LEU A 199 30.98 7.15 22.96
N LEU A 200 30.41 8.11 22.24
CA LEU A 200 29.54 7.82 21.09
C LEU A 200 30.32 7.15 19.95
N LEU A 201 31.58 7.56 19.69
CA LEU A 201 32.45 6.92 18.69
C LEU A 201 32.83 5.48 19.07
N SER A 202 33.13 5.22 20.36
CA SER A 202 33.50 3.87 20.82
C SER A 202 32.30 2.92 20.90
N GLU A 203 31.13 3.40 21.33
CA GLU A 203 29.89 2.62 21.25
C GLU A 203 29.48 2.36 19.79
N ALA A 204 29.60 3.35 18.90
CA ALA A 204 29.31 3.17 17.48
C ALA A 204 30.21 2.12 16.83
N ALA A 205 31.51 2.12 17.13
CA ALA A 205 32.44 1.09 16.66
C ALA A 205 32.06 -0.31 17.17
N THR A 206 31.70 -0.43 18.45
CA THR A 206 31.27 -1.70 19.06
C THR A 206 29.99 -2.23 18.43
N ARG A 207 28.97 -1.37 18.24
CA ARG A 207 27.71 -1.72 17.56
C ARG A 207 27.92 -2.09 16.09
N ALA A 208 28.81 -1.39 15.38
CA ALA A 208 29.16 -1.71 14.01
C ALA A 208 29.80 -3.11 13.91
N ALA A 209 30.71 -3.45 14.82
CA ALA A 209 31.32 -4.78 14.90
C ALA A 209 30.31 -5.90 15.23
N ALA A 210 29.26 -5.58 16.00
CA ALA A 210 28.13 -6.48 16.27
C ALA A 210 27.12 -6.61 15.10
N GLY A 211 27.31 -5.87 14.00
CA GLY A 211 26.40 -5.85 12.85
C GLY A 211 25.20 -4.90 12.99
N GLU A 212 25.11 -4.11 14.07
CA GLU A 212 24.05 -3.11 14.30
C GLU A 212 24.32 -1.80 13.51
N ILE A 213 24.58 -1.91 12.21
CA ILE A 213 25.09 -0.83 11.35
C ILE A 213 24.22 0.44 11.40
N TYR A 214 22.89 0.31 11.46
CA TYR A 214 21.99 1.47 11.55
C TYR A 214 21.96 2.13 12.93
N ALA A 215 22.22 1.38 14.02
CA ALA A 215 22.35 1.94 15.36
C ALA A 215 23.68 2.70 15.50
N ALA A 216 24.76 2.14 14.97
CA ALA A 216 26.04 2.83 14.85
C ALA A 216 25.93 4.15 14.06
N LEU A 217 25.21 4.17 12.93
CA LEU A 217 24.91 5.41 12.19
C LEU A 217 24.15 6.46 13.02
N ALA A 218 23.20 6.03 13.85
CA ALA A 218 22.45 6.95 14.71
C ALA A 218 23.34 7.59 15.78
N LEU A 219 24.31 6.84 16.33
CA LEU A 219 25.32 7.38 17.25
C LEU A 219 26.28 8.36 16.54
N LEU A 220 26.72 8.07 15.31
CA LEU A 220 27.55 9.00 14.53
C LEU A 220 26.81 10.30 14.18
N ASP A 221 25.52 10.24 13.86
CA ASP A 221 24.68 11.44 13.69
C ASP A 221 24.61 12.26 15.00
N GLN A 222 24.56 11.62 16.18
CA GLN A 222 24.61 12.30 17.48
C GLN A 222 25.98 12.94 17.74
N VAL A 223 27.10 12.32 17.34
CA VAL A 223 28.42 12.97 17.41
C VAL A 223 28.40 14.27 16.60
N PHE A 224 27.86 14.26 15.38
CA PHE A 224 27.78 15.48 14.56
C PHE A 224 26.94 16.58 15.22
N GLN A 225 25.81 16.23 15.84
CA GLN A 225 24.94 17.19 16.54
C GLN A 225 25.63 17.85 17.74
N ARG A 226 26.57 17.16 18.39
CA ARG A 226 27.28 17.63 19.59
C ARG A 226 28.61 18.31 19.27
N ASN A 227 29.37 17.77 18.31
CA ASN A 227 30.61 18.34 17.79
C ASN A 227 30.71 18.23 16.26
N PRO A 228 30.24 19.25 15.51
CA PRO A 228 30.38 19.31 14.05
C PRO A 228 31.85 19.41 13.56
N GLN A 229 32.80 19.71 14.45
CA GLN A 229 34.23 19.86 14.15
C GLN A 229 35.07 18.62 14.54
N SER A 230 34.42 17.50 14.87
CA SER A 230 35.10 16.22 15.15
C SER A 230 36.02 15.80 13.99
N ALA A 231 37.28 15.51 14.31
CA ALA A 231 38.28 15.06 13.33
C ALA A 231 38.16 13.57 12.99
N GLU A 232 37.68 12.74 13.92
CA GLU A 232 37.51 11.29 13.71
C GLU A 232 36.20 10.94 13.00
N LEU A 233 35.13 11.71 13.25
CA LEU A 233 33.79 11.42 12.75
C LEU A 233 33.70 11.23 11.22
N PRO A 234 34.33 12.07 10.36
CA PRO A 234 34.32 11.83 8.91
C PRO A 234 34.87 10.44 8.56
N THR A 235 36.05 10.09 9.09
CA THR A 235 36.71 8.80 8.84
C THR A 235 35.80 7.63 9.24
N ARG A 236 35.24 7.65 10.46
CA ARG A 236 34.34 6.59 10.97
C ARG A 236 33.06 6.47 10.16
N LEU A 237 32.47 7.59 9.77
CA LEU A 237 31.27 7.62 8.91
C LEU A 237 31.59 7.05 7.52
N GLY A 238 32.75 7.40 6.95
CA GLY A 238 33.23 6.88 5.68
C GLY A 238 33.49 5.37 5.68
N GLU A 239 34.16 4.86 6.71
CA GLU A 239 34.43 3.42 6.91
C GLU A 239 33.14 2.59 6.90
N LEU A 240 32.10 3.09 7.58
CA LEU A 240 30.84 2.36 7.76
C LEU A 240 29.89 2.51 6.56
N VAL A 241 29.80 3.69 5.95
CA VAL A 241 28.88 3.94 4.82
C VAL A 241 29.42 3.39 3.49
N ARG A 242 30.75 3.38 3.26
CA ARG A 242 31.36 2.87 2.02
C ARG A 242 30.87 1.45 1.65
N PRO A 243 30.96 0.41 2.51
CA PRO A 243 30.47 -0.92 2.17
C PRO A 243 28.95 -0.97 1.99
N MET A 244 28.17 -0.12 2.67
CA MET A 244 26.71 -0.05 2.46
C MET A 244 26.35 0.52 1.08
N ILE A 245 27.13 1.49 0.58
CA ILE A 245 26.98 2.01 -0.79
C ILE A 245 27.38 0.91 -1.78
N SER A 246 28.53 0.26 -1.61
CA SER A 246 28.97 -0.82 -2.50
C SER A 246 27.98 -2.00 -2.55
N ASP A 247 27.40 -2.40 -1.41
CA ASP A 247 26.33 -3.40 -1.33
C ASP A 247 25.06 -2.93 -2.06
N ALA A 248 24.64 -1.69 -1.87
CA ALA A 248 23.46 -1.14 -2.55
C ALA A 248 23.67 -1.08 -4.07
N VAL A 249 24.83 -0.65 -4.54
CA VAL A 249 25.21 -0.60 -5.96
C VAL A 249 25.31 -2.01 -6.55
N GLY A 250 25.93 -2.96 -5.85
CA GLY A 250 26.04 -4.36 -6.27
C GLY A 250 24.69 -5.10 -6.37
N ARG A 251 23.66 -4.62 -5.66
CA ARG A 251 22.26 -5.08 -5.75
C ARG A 251 21.38 -4.25 -6.68
N GLU A 252 21.95 -3.28 -7.38
CA GLU A 252 21.24 -2.28 -8.21
C GLU A 252 20.21 -1.40 -7.46
N ASP A 253 20.27 -1.35 -6.11
CA ASP A 253 19.47 -0.43 -5.30
C ASP A 253 20.12 0.97 -5.25
N PHE A 254 20.15 1.61 -6.43
CA PHE A 254 20.69 2.95 -6.60
C PHE A 254 19.92 4.00 -5.78
N ARG A 255 18.66 3.74 -5.40
CA ARG A 255 17.87 4.62 -4.52
C ARG A 255 18.45 4.62 -3.09
N LYS A 256 18.76 3.45 -2.53
CA LYS A 256 19.48 3.32 -1.25
C LYS A 256 20.88 3.91 -1.34
N ALA A 257 21.61 3.67 -2.44
CA ALA A 257 22.93 4.26 -2.65
C ALA A 257 22.90 5.80 -2.61
N ARG A 258 21.98 6.44 -3.35
CA ARG A 258 21.77 7.91 -3.32
C ARG A 258 21.37 8.41 -1.94
N TYR A 259 20.46 7.74 -1.24
CA TYR A 259 20.06 8.11 0.13
C TYR A 259 21.25 8.12 1.10
N LEU A 260 22.16 7.15 0.99
CA LEU A 260 23.38 7.08 1.80
C LEU A 260 24.36 8.20 1.45
N ILE A 261 24.58 8.47 0.15
CA ILE A 261 25.40 9.60 -0.33
C ILE A 261 24.85 10.93 0.19
N ASP A 262 23.55 11.19 0.03
CA ASP A 262 22.88 12.41 0.50
C ASP A 262 22.84 12.52 2.03
N ARG A 263 22.86 11.40 2.77
CA ARG A 263 23.04 11.43 4.24
C ARG A 263 24.43 11.93 4.60
N VAL A 264 25.49 11.35 4.02
CA VAL A 264 26.86 11.79 4.29
C VAL A 264 27.08 13.24 3.88
N LYS A 265 26.61 13.65 2.69
CA LYS A 265 26.78 15.02 2.18
C LYS A 265 26.01 16.09 2.98
N ARG A 266 24.94 15.71 3.70
CA ARG A 266 24.24 16.63 4.63
C ARG A 266 25.06 16.96 5.87
N LEU A 267 25.92 16.05 6.31
CA LEU A 267 26.84 16.27 7.43
C LEU A 267 28.15 16.90 6.94
N PHE A 268 28.74 16.32 5.88
CA PHE A 268 30.04 16.69 5.32
C PHE A 268 29.96 16.84 3.79
N PRO A 269 29.68 18.05 3.26
CA PRO A 269 29.42 18.25 1.83
C PRO A 269 30.54 17.82 0.86
N GLN A 270 31.80 17.83 1.31
CA GLN A 270 33.00 17.48 0.53
C GLN A 270 33.61 16.12 0.94
N HIS A 271 32.86 15.27 1.65
CA HIS A 271 33.38 14.00 2.14
C HIS A 271 33.84 13.05 1.02
N GLU A 272 35.10 12.60 1.06
CA GLU A 272 35.74 11.82 -0.01
C GLU A 272 34.92 10.63 -0.48
N VAL A 273 34.45 9.77 0.43
CA VAL A 273 33.60 8.60 0.11
C VAL A 273 32.35 8.98 -0.68
N ALA A 274 31.66 10.06 -0.29
CA ALA A 274 30.40 10.46 -0.91
C ALA A 274 30.62 11.16 -2.25
N VAL A 275 31.70 11.96 -2.38
CA VAL A 275 32.11 12.58 -3.64
C VAL A 275 32.57 11.52 -4.65
N ALA A 276 33.37 10.55 -4.22
CA ALA A 276 33.82 9.45 -5.07
C ALA A 276 32.64 8.58 -5.55
N ALA A 277 31.77 8.14 -4.64
CA ALA A 277 30.58 7.35 -4.99
C ALA A 277 29.59 8.12 -5.88
N GLN A 278 29.40 9.43 -5.65
CA GLN A 278 28.61 10.27 -6.54
C GLN A 278 29.24 10.31 -7.95
N SER A 279 30.55 10.54 -8.05
CA SER A 279 31.25 10.62 -9.34
C SER A 279 31.16 9.30 -10.12
N GLU A 280 31.32 8.17 -9.44
CA GLU A 280 31.17 6.82 -10.02
C GLU A 280 29.76 6.60 -10.59
N LEU A 281 28.70 6.92 -9.82
CA LEU A 281 27.32 6.80 -10.28
C LEU A 281 26.97 7.80 -11.39
N GLN A 282 27.55 9.00 -11.37
CA GLN A 282 27.41 9.97 -12.46
C GLN A 282 28.07 9.48 -13.75
N THR A 283 29.28 8.91 -13.68
CA THR A 283 29.96 8.29 -14.83
C THR A 283 29.17 7.08 -15.36
N LEU A 284 28.63 6.24 -14.48
CA LEU A 284 27.79 5.09 -14.87
C LEU A 284 26.50 5.55 -15.56
N SER A 285 25.83 6.58 -15.03
CA SER A 285 24.63 7.19 -15.63
C SER A 285 24.94 7.77 -17.01
N GLN A 286 26.02 8.53 -17.17
CA GLN A 286 26.42 9.08 -18.46
C GLN A 286 26.73 7.98 -19.49
N ASN A 287 27.49 6.95 -19.09
CA ASN A 287 27.78 5.80 -19.96
C ASN A 287 26.51 5.04 -20.41
N LEU A 288 25.45 5.04 -19.60
CA LEU A 288 24.15 4.47 -19.96
C LEU A 288 23.37 5.40 -20.91
N LEU A 289 23.42 6.72 -20.72
CA LEU A 289 22.84 7.69 -21.67
C LEU A 289 23.53 7.64 -23.04
N ASP A 290 24.86 7.51 -23.09
CA ASP A 290 25.60 7.48 -24.36
C ASP A 290 25.25 6.22 -25.16
N LYS A 291 25.09 5.06 -24.48
CA LYS A 291 24.55 3.83 -25.07
C LYS A 291 23.10 4.01 -25.52
N ALA A 292 22.26 4.64 -24.70
CA ALA A 292 20.86 4.93 -25.06
C ALA A 292 20.75 5.81 -26.32
N ALA A 293 21.63 6.82 -26.46
CA ALA A 293 21.71 7.66 -27.65
C ALA A 293 22.16 6.85 -28.89
N ALA A 294 23.13 5.95 -28.75
CA ALA A 294 23.56 5.06 -29.83
C ALA A 294 22.43 4.10 -30.29
N SER A 295 21.72 3.44 -29.37
CA SER A 295 20.52 2.64 -29.70
C SER A 295 19.42 3.51 -30.34
N GLY A 296 19.25 4.75 -29.88
CA GLY A 296 18.33 5.72 -30.46
C GLY A 296 18.63 6.06 -31.93
N GLN A 297 19.92 6.25 -32.28
CA GLN A 297 20.36 6.47 -33.66
C GLN A 297 20.09 5.25 -34.56
N GLN A 298 20.16 4.04 -34.00
CA GLN A 298 19.82 2.79 -34.68
C GLN A 298 18.31 2.51 -34.75
N LYS A 299 17.46 3.44 -34.27
CA LYS A 299 16.00 3.29 -34.12
C LYS A 299 15.55 2.16 -33.19
N LEU A 300 16.42 1.69 -32.31
CA LEU A 300 16.11 0.71 -31.26
C LEU A 300 15.44 1.42 -30.07
N HIS A 301 14.26 2.00 -30.31
CA HIS A 301 13.61 2.93 -29.38
C HIS A 301 13.30 2.33 -28.00
N ALA A 302 12.88 1.06 -27.94
CA ALA A 302 12.61 0.37 -26.68
C ALA A 302 13.87 0.20 -25.82
N GLU A 303 14.97 -0.25 -26.44
CA GLU A 303 16.27 -0.37 -25.77
C GLU A 303 16.81 1.00 -25.32
N ALA A 304 16.72 2.00 -26.20
CA ALA A 304 17.13 3.37 -25.91
C ALA A 304 16.38 3.94 -24.70
N ALA A 305 15.05 3.80 -24.64
CA ALA A 305 14.26 4.26 -23.50
C ALA A 305 14.55 3.46 -22.21
N ALA A 306 14.78 2.15 -22.31
CA ALA A 306 15.15 1.31 -21.17
C ALA A 306 16.53 1.70 -20.59
N LEU A 307 17.54 1.90 -21.44
CA LEU A 307 18.87 2.38 -21.05
C LEU A 307 18.81 3.79 -20.46
N ALA A 308 18.04 4.70 -21.06
CA ALA A 308 17.81 6.05 -20.55
C ALA A 308 17.14 6.03 -19.17
N ARG A 309 16.11 5.18 -18.97
CA ARG A 309 15.44 4.99 -17.67
C ARG A 309 16.38 4.40 -16.63
N ARG A 310 17.28 3.49 -17.01
CA ARG A 310 18.32 2.95 -16.12
C ARG A 310 19.35 4.01 -15.74
N ALA A 311 19.76 4.90 -16.66
CA ALA A 311 20.64 6.03 -16.35
C ALA A 311 20.03 6.95 -15.28
N GLU A 312 18.80 7.40 -15.48
CA GLU A 312 18.06 8.24 -14.51
C GLU A 312 17.86 7.51 -13.16
N ALA A 313 17.64 6.19 -13.21
CA ALA A 313 17.53 5.35 -12.01
C ALA A 313 18.87 5.18 -11.26
N VAL A 314 20.03 5.29 -11.93
CA VAL A 314 21.39 5.26 -11.35
C VAL A 314 21.76 6.62 -10.72
N TRP A 315 21.66 7.70 -11.50
CA TRP A 315 21.87 9.06 -11.02
C TRP A 315 21.02 10.05 -11.84
N PRO A 316 20.21 10.93 -11.19
CA PRO A 316 19.37 11.90 -11.89
C PRO A 316 20.16 12.79 -12.85
N THR A 317 19.68 12.87 -14.08
CA THR A 317 20.34 13.59 -15.17
C THR A 317 20.09 15.09 -15.07
N THR A 318 21.08 15.89 -15.48
CA THR A 318 21.04 17.36 -15.38
C THR A 318 21.49 18.03 -16.68
N GLY A 319 20.98 19.24 -16.96
CA GLY A 319 21.35 20.00 -18.15
C GLY A 319 21.09 19.22 -19.45
N ASN A 320 22.10 19.16 -20.33
CA ASN A 320 22.01 18.45 -21.61
C ASN A 320 21.67 16.96 -21.45
N GLY A 321 22.15 16.30 -20.39
CA GLY A 321 21.81 14.90 -20.10
C GLY A 321 20.32 14.69 -19.83
N ARG A 322 19.67 15.65 -19.16
CA ARG A 322 18.22 15.61 -18.90
C ARG A 322 17.39 15.85 -20.16
N ALA A 323 17.89 16.68 -21.09
CA ALA A 323 17.26 16.87 -22.40
C ALA A 323 17.34 15.57 -23.24
N ALA A 324 18.52 14.94 -23.30
CA ALA A 324 18.72 13.65 -23.97
C ALA A 324 17.86 12.53 -23.35
N PHE A 325 17.85 12.42 -22.02
CA PHE A 325 16.96 11.50 -21.29
C PHE A 325 15.49 11.71 -21.68
N THR A 326 15.01 12.96 -21.59
CA THR A 326 13.62 13.33 -21.92
C THR A 326 13.23 12.94 -23.34
N GLN A 327 14.12 13.16 -24.32
CA GLN A 327 13.87 12.82 -25.73
C GLN A 327 13.82 11.30 -25.96
N LEU A 328 14.78 10.56 -25.42
CA LEU A 328 14.87 9.10 -25.59
C LEU A 328 13.73 8.38 -24.85
N PHE A 329 13.43 8.81 -23.62
CA PHE A 329 12.33 8.28 -22.81
C PHE A 329 10.96 8.54 -23.45
N ALA A 330 10.72 9.76 -23.94
CA ALA A 330 9.45 10.12 -24.54
C ALA A 330 9.11 9.27 -25.78
N ARG A 331 10.11 8.89 -26.58
CA ARG A 331 9.92 8.15 -27.84
C ARG A 331 9.35 6.73 -27.64
N HIS A 332 9.63 6.09 -26.51
CA HIS A 332 9.10 4.76 -26.16
C HIS A 332 8.72 4.72 -24.68
N GLN A 333 7.56 5.28 -24.35
CA GLN A 333 7.04 5.31 -22.99
C GLN A 333 6.50 3.94 -22.59
N VAL A 334 6.98 3.44 -21.44
CA VAL A 334 6.55 2.17 -20.85
C VAL A 334 5.75 2.43 -19.58
N LEU A 335 4.46 2.03 -19.59
CA LEU A 335 3.61 1.97 -18.40
C LEU A 335 3.81 0.62 -17.71
N ARG A 336 4.22 0.65 -16.44
CA ARG A 336 4.40 -0.58 -15.64
C ARG A 336 3.21 -0.73 -14.69
N VAL A 337 2.54 -1.87 -14.76
CA VAL A 337 1.26 -2.11 -14.07
C VAL A 337 1.41 -3.26 -13.10
N GLY A 338 1.00 -3.07 -11.84
CA GLY A 338 0.90 -4.14 -10.87
C GLY A 338 -0.46 -4.82 -10.95
N ILE A 339 -0.44 -6.14 -11.19
CA ILE A 339 -1.63 -7.01 -11.11
C ILE A 339 -1.42 -8.13 -10.09
N ASN A 340 -2.51 -8.64 -9.52
CA ASN A 340 -2.51 -9.76 -8.58
C ASN A 340 -3.50 -10.85 -9.00
N ASP A 341 -3.75 -10.94 -10.31
CA ASP A 341 -4.65 -11.89 -10.94
C ASP A 341 -4.06 -13.31 -10.89
N PRO A 342 -4.88 -14.36 -10.78
CA PRO A 342 -4.41 -15.75 -10.73
C PRO A 342 -3.75 -16.19 -12.06
N GLN A 343 -3.16 -17.40 -12.12
CA GLN A 343 -2.44 -17.89 -13.32
C GLN A 343 -3.01 -19.12 -14.01
N GLY A 344 -3.17 -19.00 -15.34
CA GLY A 344 -3.59 -20.09 -16.23
C GLY A 344 -5.10 -20.18 -16.41
N PRO A 345 -5.61 -21.27 -17.02
CA PRO A 345 -7.04 -21.55 -17.04
C PRO A 345 -7.48 -22.10 -15.67
N PHE A 346 -8.66 -21.69 -15.21
CA PHE A 346 -9.24 -22.15 -13.95
C PHE A 346 -10.57 -22.87 -14.14
N ILE A 347 -11.01 -23.50 -13.06
CA ILE A 347 -12.30 -24.21 -13.02
C ILE A 347 -13.53 -23.29 -12.90
N HIS A 348 -13.36 -21.97 -12.71
CA HIS A 348 -14.48 -21.04 -12.63
C HIS A 348 -15.37 -21.10 -13.90
N PRO A 349 -16.70 -21.27 -13.78
CA PRO A 349 -17.59 -21.53 -14.92
C PRO A 349 -17.95 -20.28 -15.74
N ALA A 350 -17.41 -19.11 -15.41
CA ALA A 350 -17.74 -17.84 -16.06
C ALA A 350 -16.46 -17.01 -16.33
N PRO A 351 -16.45 -16.15 -17.38
CA PRO A 351 -15.37 -15.20 -17.61
C PRO A 351 -15.11 -14.31 -16.40
N LEU A 352 -13.85 -13.95 -16.21
CA LEU A 352 -13.34 -13.10 -15.13
C LEU A 352 -13.09 -11.66 -15.61
N GLU A 353 -13.05 -10.69 -14.70
CA GLU A 353 -12.66 -9.30 -15.05
C GLU A 353 -11.24 -9.24 -15.68
N SER A 354 -10.36 -10.17 -15.31
CA SER A 354 -9.03 -10.30 -15.94
C SER A 354 -9.10 -10.62 -17.43
N ASP A 355 -10.11 -11.39 -17.87
CA ASP A 355 -10.29 -11.74 -19.29
C ASP A 355 -10.77 -10.53 -20.08
N GLU A 356 -11.74 -9.78 -19.52
CA GLU A 356 -12.25 -8.53 -20.09
C GLU A 356 -11.14 -7.47 -20.20
N ARG A 357 -10.32 -7.32 -19.15
CA ARG A 357 -9.14 -6.44 -19.10
C ARG A 357 -8.10 -6.79 -20.18
N LEU A 358 -7.79 -8.07 -20.35
CA LEU A 358 -6.85 -8.54 -21.38
C LEU A 358 -7.44 -8.35 -22.79
N GLN A 359 -8.76 -8.51 -22.96
CA GLN A 359 -9.43 -8.24 -24.22
C GLN A 359 -9.41 -6.73 -24.57
N GLU A 360 -9.60 -5.83 -23.59
CA GLU A 360 -9.48 -4.37 -23.76
C GLU A 360 -8.08 -3.95 -24.22
N LEU A 361 -7.03 -4.61 -23.73
CA LEU A 361 -5.65 -4.39 -24.17
C LEU A 361 -5.42 -4.87 -25.62
N ALA A 362 -5.98 -6.02 -25.98
CA ALA A 362 -5.71 -6.66 -27.26
C ALA A 362 -6.55 -6.08 -28.42
N GLN A 363 -7.81 -5.72 -28.17
CA GLN A 363 -8.85 -5.53 -29.18
C GLN A 363 -9.59 -4.20 -28.99
N VAL A 364 -10.12 -3.63 -30.07
CA VAL A 364 -11.01 -2.47 -30.04
C VAL A 364 -12.36 -2.85 -30.66
N SER A 365 -13.43 -2.71 -29.88
CA SER A 365 -14.79 -2.88 -30.40
C SER A 365 -15.21 -1.73 -31.31
N LEU A 366 -16.16 -1.95 -32.23
CA LEU A 366 -16.66 -0.90 -33.12
C LEU A 366 -17.22 0.31 -32.33
N PHE A 367 -17.80 0.04 -31.16
CA PHE A 367 -18.11 1.01 -30.12
C PHE A 367 -17.51 0.60 -28.77
N GLU A 368 -17.12 1.59 -27.98
CA GLU A 368 -16.59 1.43 -26.61
C GLU A 368 -17.31 2.38 -25.65
N PRO A 369 -17.47 2.00 -24.36
CA PRO A 369 -17.95 2.90 -23.32
C PRO A 369 -17.00 4.10 -23.14
N SER A 370 -17.58 5.28 -22.97
CA SER A 370 -16.87 6.56 -22.84
C SER A 370 -17.07 7.21 -21.47
N SER A 371 -18.27 7.10 -20.91
CA SER A 371 -18.67 7.53 -19.56
C SER A 371 -19.99 6.85 -19.21
N ALA A 372 -20.37 6.82 -17.92
CA ALA A 372 -21.67 6.33 -17.50
C ALA A 372 -22.16 7.06 -16.24
N ASP A 373 -23.47 7.23 -16.11
CA ASP A 373 -24.16 7.81 -14.95
C ASP A 373 -25.40 6.99 -14.53
N GLU A 374 -26.56 7.29 -15.09
CA GLU A 374 -27.76 6.44 -15.15
C GLU A 374 -27.78 5.65 -16.47
N LEU A 375 -27.21 6.23 -17.53
CA LEU A 375 -27.01 5.65 -18.87
C LEU A 375 -25.52 5.41 -19.12
N THR A 376 -25.19 4.49 -20.04
CA THR A 376 -23.82 4.37 -20.58
C THR A 376 -23.71 5.08 -21.92
N TYR A 377 -22.74 5.97 -22.04
CA TYR A 377 -22.46 6.72 -23.26
C TYR A 377 -21.33 6.07 -24.05
N PHE A 378 -21.58 5.74 -25.30
CA PHE A 378 -20.63 5.06 -26.17
C PHE A 378 -19.94 6.03 -27.14
N ARG A 379 -18.77 5.63 -27.66
CA ARG A 379 -18.07 6.30 -28.76
C ARG A 379 -17.52 5.27 -29.74
N SER A 380 -17.25 5.69 -30.98
CA SER A 380 -16.50 4.88 -31.94
C SER A 380 -15.13 5.50 -32.26
N GLY A 381 -14.10 4.66 -32.27
CA GLY A 381 -12.81 4.98 -32.88
C GLY A 381 -12.78 4.79 -34.41
N PHE A 382 -13.84 4.24 -35.00
CA PHE A 382 -13.91 3.88 -36.42
C PHE A 382 -14.92 4.69 -37.21
N PHE A 383 -16.06 5.03 -36.59
CA PHE A 383 -17.09 5.87 -37.19
C PHE A 383 -16.87 7.35 -36.84
N GLU A 384 -17.22 8.21 -37.79
CA GLU A 384 -17.28 9.67 -37.65
C GLU A 384 -18.73 10.13 -37.45
N VAL A 385 -19.66 9.55 -38.20
CA VAL A 385 -21.11 9.82 -38.15
C VAL A 385 -21.87 8.49 -38.26
N TRP A 386 -22.97 8.33 -37.50
CA TRP A 386 -23.87 7.17 -37.58
C TRP A 386 -25.33 7.61 -37.38
N ASP A 387 -25.84 8.43 -38.30
CA ASP A 387 -27.18 9.01 -38.17
C ASP A 387 -28.28 7.98 -38.47
N PRO A 388 -29.26 7.78 -37.56
CA PRO A 388 -30.45 6.99 -37.84
C PRO A 388 -31.40 7.72 -38.80
N SER A 389 -31.78 7.05 -39.87
CA SER A 389 -32.81 7.46 -40.84
C SER A 389 -34.00 6.49 -40.79
N ASP A 390 -35.06 6.75 -41.57
CA ASP A 390 -36.26 5.88 -41.64
C ASP A 390 -36.84 5.53 -40.24
N LEU A 391 -36.94 6.54 -39.36
CA LEU A 391 -37.35 6.41 -37.96
C LEU A 391 -36.51 5.38 -37.14
N GLY A 392 -35.22 5.23 -37.48
CA GLY A 392 -34.30 4.28 -36.85
C GLY A 392 -34.27 2.89 -37.51
N ARG A 393 -35.04 2.67 -38.58
CA ARG A 393 -35.01 1.41 -39.35
C ARG A 393 -33.82 1.32 -40.31
N GLU A 394 -33.14 2.43 -40.57
CA GLU A 394 -31.93 2.47 -41.37
C GLU A 394 -30.90 3.35 -40.65
N VAL A 395 -29.61 2.98 -40.74
CA VAL A 395 -28.50 3.80 -40.24
C VAL A 395 -27.41 3.81 -41.31
N VAL A 396 -26.87 4.99 -41.59
CA VAL A 396 -25.72 5.17 -42.47
C VAL A 396 -24.49 5.52 -41.64
N PHE A 397 -23.54 4.58 -41.57
CA PHE A 397 -22.27 4.75 -40.90
C PHE A 397 -21.25 5.32 -41.88
N THR A 398 -20.67 6.46 -41.53
CA THR A 398 -19.50 7.03 -42.20
C THR A 398 -18.26 6.68 -41.40
N LEU A 399 -17.33 5.94 -42.00
CA LEU A 399 -16.07 5.51 -41.42
C LEU A 399 -15.01 6.61 -41.57
N ARG A 400 -14.14 6.74 -40.57
CA ARG A 400 -13.03 7.69 -40.56
C ARG A 400 -12.00 7.34 -41.63
N GLU A 401 -11.65 8.32 -42.46
CA GLU A 401 -10.62 8.19 -43.48
C GLU A 401 -9.21 8.58 -42.98
N THR A 402 -9.13 9.23 -41.81
CA THR A 402 -7.87 9.59 -41.13
C THR A 402 -7.93 9.22 -39.66
N LYS A 403 -6.75 9.00 -39.05
CA LYS A 403 -6.61 8.79 -37.59
C LYS A 403 -5.50 9.68 -37.01
N PRO A 404 -5.64 10.14 -35.76
CA PRO A 404 -4.54 10.77 -35.03
C PRO A 404 -3.35 9.82 -34.84
N SER A 405 -2.14 10.36 -34.69
CA SER A 405 -0.91 9.57 -34.49
C SER A 405 -1.01 8.62 -33.30
N TRP A 406 -1.66 9.07 -32.22
CA TRP A 406 -1.83 8.33 -30.97
C TRP A 406 -2.81 7.17 -31.06
N GLN A 407 -3.62 7.08 -32.12
CA GLN A 407 -4.66 6.06 -32.24
C GLN A 407 -4.04 4.76 -32.77
N THR A 408 -4.25 3.65 -32.06
CA THR A 408 -3.47 2.42 -32.25
C THR A 408 -4.04 1.48 -33.30
N GLN A 409 -5.36 1.35 -33.38
CA GLN A 409 -6.07 0.52 -34.34
C GLN A 409 -5.83 0.93 -35.80
N PRO A 410 -5.93 0.00 -36.77
CA PRO A 410 -5.93 0.33 -38.18
C PRO A 410 -7.21 1.07 -38.58
N LEU A 411 -7.16 1.80 -39.70
CA LEU A 411 -8.38 2.27 -40.36
C LEU A 411 -9.16 1.06 -40.92
N LEU A 412 -10.49 1.12 -40.83
CA LEU A 412 -11.38 0.10 -41.37
C LEU A 412 -12.07 0.61 -42.63
N THR A 413 -12.37 -0.32 -43.53
CA THR A 413 -13.24 -0.08 -44.69
C THR A 413 -14.66 -0.60 -44.42
N ALA A 414 -15.65 -0.01 -45.08
CA ALA A 414 -17.04 -0.43 -44.99
C ALA A 414 -17.22 -1.93 -45.33
N ASN A 415 -16.43 -2.47 -46.26
CA ASN A 415 -16.39 -3.91 -46.58
C ASN A 415 -15.96 -4.77 -45.39
N GLN A 416 -14.93 -4.37 -44.64
CA GLN A 416 -14.47 -5.13 -43.46
C GLN A 416 -15.49 -5.12 -42.33
N VAL A 417 -16.16 -3.97 -42.11
CA VAL A 417 -17.25 -3.88 -41.12
C VAL A 417 -18.46 -4.72 -41.58
N ALA A 418 -18.84 -4.65 -42.86
CA ALA A 418 -19.89 -5.49 -43.43
C ALA A 418 -19.57 -6.99 -43.28
N GLU A 419 -18.34 -7.42 -43.57
CA GLU A 419 -17.89 -8.81 -43.40
C GLU A 419 -17.96 -9.23 -41.91
N SER A 420 -17.55 -8.36 -40.99
CA SER A 420 -17.60 -8.60 -39.54
C SER A 420 -19.02 -8.82 -39.03
N ILE A 421 -19.99 -8.09 -39.58
CA ILE A 421 -21.42 -8.21 -39.25
C ILE A 421 -22.01 -9.45 -39.94
N ALA A 422 -21.68 -9.69 -41.22
CA ALA A 422 -22.11 -10.88 -41.96
C ALA A 422 -21.74 -12.19 -41.24
N GLN A 423 -20.49 -12.29 -40.78
CA GLN A 423 -19.96 -13.37 -39.93
C GLN A 423 -20.71 -13.56 -38.59
N ARG A 424 -21.50 -12.58 -38.16
CA ARG A 424 -22.25 -12.62 -36.89
C ARG A 424 -23.76 -12.79 -37.10
N ILE A 425 -24.24 -12.70 -38.33
CA ILE A 425 -25.64 -13.01 -38.70
C ILE A 425 -25.79 -14.34 -39.46
N ASP A 426 -24.68 -14.90 -39.95
CA ASP A 426 -24.60 -16.24 -40.52
C ASP A 426 -24.64 -17.31 -39.43
N ILE A 427 -25.71 -18.12 -39.43
CA ILE A 427 -25.97 -19.18 -38.44
C ILE A 427 -24.94 -20.32 -38.47
N ALA A 428 -24.22 -20.51 -39.58
CA ALA A 428 -23.18 -21.52 -39.68
C ALA A 428 -21.84 -21.06 -39.08
N HIS A 429 -21.67 -19.76 -38.82
CA HIS A 429 -20.38 -19.19 -38.48
C HIS A 429 -20.09 -19.23 -36.97
N PRO A 430 -18.84 -19.52 -36.52
CA PRO A 430 -18.51 -19.62 -35.09
C PRO A 430 -18.73 -18.34 -34.26
N LEU A 431 -18.87 -17.17 -34.91
CA LEU A 431 -19.15 -15.89 -34.26
C LEU A 431 -20.65 -15.51 -34.28
N TYR A 432 -21.54 -16.42 -34.67
CA TYR A 432 -22.97 -16.15 -34.80
C TYR A 432 -23.59 -15.56 -33.53
N SER A 433 -24.35 -14.48 -33.72
CA SER A 433 -25.18 -13.82 -32.71
C SER A 433 -26.61 -13.78 -33.23
N SER A 434 -27.45 -14.70 -32.75
CA SER A 434 -28.88 -14.73 -33.09
C SER A 434 -29.60 -13.43 -32.74
N ARG A 435 -29.16 -12.73 -31.68
CA ARG A 435 -29.64 -11.37 -31.39
C ARG A 435 -29.30 -10.40 -32.52
N LEU A 436 -28.04 -10.29 -32.94
CA LEU A 436 -27.67 -9.38 -34.04
C LEU A 436 -28.41 -9.73 -35.33
N ALA A 437 -28.52 -11.03 -35.64
CA ALA A 437 -29.26 -11.55 -36.78
C ALA A 437 -30.75 -11.18 -36.74
N SER A 438 -31.37 -11.13 -35.56
CA SER A 438 -32.77 -10.73 -35.40
C SER A 438 -33.02 -9.22 -35.61
N PHE A 439 -31.99 -8.39 -35.44
CA PHE A 439 -32.06 -6.94 -35.70
C PHE A 439 -31.75 -6.60 -37.16
N VAL A 440 -30.69 -7.16 -37.76
CA VAL A 440 -30.21 -6.75 -39.09
C VAL A 440 -31.02 -7.40 -40.22
N SER A 441 -31.62 -6.60 -41.11
CA SER A 441 -32.34 -7.09 -42.30
C SER A 441 -31.53 -6.99 -43.60
N GLU A 442 -30.72 -5.94 -43.75
CA GLU A 442 -29.95 -5.68 -44.95
C GLU A 442 -28.62 -4.98 -44.60
N ILE A 443 -27.53 -5.36 -45.26
CA ILE A 443 -26.24 -4.69 -45.17
C ILE A 443 -25.86 -4.28 -46.60
N SER A 444 -25.68 -2.98 -46.85
CA SER A 444 -25.25 -2.48 -48.17
C SER A 444 -24.06 -1.54 -48.02
N VAL A 445 -22.94 -1.91 -48.64
CA VAL A 445 -21.78 -1.02 -48.78
C VAL A 445 -22.06 0.01 -49.87
N ARG A 446 -21.99 1.29 -49.54
CA ARG A 446 -22.25 2.41 -50.47
C ARG A 446 -20.98 2.95 -51.10
N SER A 447 -19.89 3.00 -50.33
CA SER A 447 -18.54 3.38 -50.75
C SER A 447 -17.51 2.67 -49.86
N PRO A 448 -16.20 2.78 -50.11
CA PRO A 448 -15.17 2.24 -49.21
C PRO A 448 -15.26 2.76 -47.77
N SER A 449 -15.82 3.95 -47.56
CA SER A 449 -15.99 4.62 -46.26
C SER A 449 -17.45 4.74 -45.79
N GLN A 450 -18.44 4.25 -46.55
CA GLN A 450 -19.86 4.31 -46.15
C GLN A 450 -20.54 2.94 -46.16
N LEU A 451 -21.10 2.59 -44.99
CA LEU A 451 -21.89 1.37 -44.76
C LEU A 451 -23.33 1.74 -44.40
N ARG A 452 -24.30 1.11 -45.06
CA ARG A 452 -25.72 1.19 -44.70
C ARG A 452 -26.15 -0.11 -44.03
N ILE A 453 -26.83 -0.01 -42.90
CA ILE A 453 -27.52 -1.13 -42.26
C ILE A 453 -29.01 -0.80 -42.24
N ARG A 454 -29.86 -1.73 -42.70
CA ARG A 454 -31.29 -1.70 -42.44
C ARG A 454 -31.63 -2.73 -41.38
N PHE A 455 -32.58 -2.39 -40.52
CA PHE A 455 -32.99 -3.23 -39.41
C PHE A 455 -34.43 -3.71 -39.57
N SER A 456 -34.66 -4.99 -39.25
CA SER A 456 -35.97 -5.63 -39.16
C SER A 456 -36.86 -4.98 -38.09
N ARG A 457 -36.24 -4.44 -37.04
CA ARG A 457 -36.84 -3.68 -35.93
C ARG A 457 -35.85 -2.64 -35.43
N VAL A 458 -36.31 -1.49 -34.94
CA VAL A 458 -35.43 -0.40 -34.49
C VAL A 458 -34.67 -0.84 -33.23
N PRO A 459 -33.32 -0.88 -33.22
CA PRO A 459 -32.54 -1.11 -32.01
C PRO A 459 -32.55 0.14 -31.12
N LEU A 460 -32.77 -0.04 -29.80
CA LEU A 460 -32.75 1.07 -28.84
C LEU A 460 -31.33 1.54 -28.47
N SER A 461 -30.32 0.69 -28.67
CA SER A 461 -28.90 0.99 -28.43
C SER A 461 -28.10 0.32 -29.55
N ILE A 462 -27.79 1.07 -30.61
CA ILE A 462 -27.04 0.59 -31.78
C ILE A 462 -25.59 0.32 -31.38
N GLU A 463 -25.06 1.18 -30.54
CA GLU A 463 -23.69 1.20 -30.09
C GLU A 463 -23.36 -0.05 -29.27
N SER A 464 -24.23 -0.40 -28.31
CA SER A 464 -24.06 -1.63 -27.54
C SER A 464 -24.35 -2.89 -28.36
N LEU A 465 -25.33 -2.85 -29.29
CA LEU A 465 -25.58 -3.95 -30.23
C LEU A 465 -24.38 -4.25 -31.14
N LEU A 466 -23.57 -3.24 -31.46
CA LEU A 466 -22.35 -3.34 -32.27
C LEU A 466 -21.06 -3.35 -31.43
N ARG A 467 -21.14 -3.67 -30.13
CA ARG A 467 -19.98 -3.77 -29.21
C ARG A 467 -19.17 -5.05 -29.42
N PHE A 468 -18.55 -5.19 -30.60
CA PHE A 468 -17.60 -6.25 -30.92
C PHE A 468 -16.48 -5.75 -31.85
N PRO A 469 -15.31 -6.39 -31.87
CA PRO A 469 -14.22 -5.99 -32.74
C PRO A 469 -14.45 -6.43 -34.19
N ALA A 470 -13.95 -5.65 -35.14
CA ALA A 470 -13.95 -6.02 -36.54
C ALA A 470 -13.03 -7.22 -36.80
N THR A 471 -13.52 -8.13 -37.65
CA THR A 471 -12.91 -9.42 -38.00
C THR A 471 -12.80 -9.59 -39.51
N ARG A 472 -11.96 -10.53 -39.94
CA ARG A 472 -11.77 -10.89 -41.35
C ARG A 472 -11.54 -12.40 -41.47
N ARG A 473 -12.06 -13.02 -42.53
CA ARG A 473 -11.67 -14.38 -42.92
C ARG A 473 -10.21 -14.37 -43.39
N VAL A 474 -9.46 -15.35 -42.91
CA VAL A 474 -8.07 -15.64 -43.27
C VAL A 474 -8.03 -17.07 -43.77
N GLN A 475 -7.36 -17.30 -44.90
CA GLN A 475 -7.07 -18.66 -45.35
C GLN A 475 -5.83 -19.18 -44.60
N PRO A 476 -5.90 -20.37 -43.96
CA PRO A 476 -4.76 -20.96 -43.28
C PRO A 476 -3.65 -21.27 -44.30
N ALA A 477 -2.41 -20.89 -43.97
CA ALA A 477 -1.25 -21.10 -44.82
C ALA A 477 -0.37 -22.25 -44.29
N GLY A 478 0.20 -23.05 -45.21
CA GLY A 478 1.10 -24.14 -44.88
C GLY A 478 0.38 -25.43 -44.44
N LYS A 479 1.05 -26.26 -43.62
CA LYS A 479 0.57 -27.61 -43.25
C LYS A 479 -0.79 -27.63 -42.53
N GLN A 480 -1.23 -26.51 -41.95
CA GLN A 480 -2.55 -26.38 -41.34
C GLN A 480 -3.71 -26.37 -42.36
N ALA A 481 -3.43 -26.23 -43.65
CA ALA A 481 -4.45 -26.32 -44.70
C ALA A 481 -4.99 -27.75 -44.93
N ALA A 482 -4.33 -28.79 -44.40
CA ALA A 482 -4.76 -30.19 -44.55
C ALA A 482 -5.86 -30.61 -43.55
N ASP A 483 -5.90 -29.97 -42.38
CA ASP A 483 -6.86 -30.27 -41.30
C ASP A 483 -7.93 -29.16 -41.13
N ALA A 484 -7.91 -28.14 -41.99
CA ALA A 484 -8.84 -27.02 -41.91
C ALA A 484 -10.22 -27.36 -42.49
N SER A 485 -11.27 -26.97 -41.76
CA SER A 485 -12.62 -26.84 -42.31
C SER A 485 -12.64 -25.92 -43.53
N ALA A 486 -13.59 -26.14 -44.45
CA ALA A 486 -13.76 -25.29 -45.63
C ALA A 486 -14.04 -23.80 -45.28
N ASP A 487 -14.57 -23.54 -44.09
CA ASP A 487 -14.57 -22.21 -43.47
C ASP A 487 -13.20 -21.88 -42.89
N GLY A 488 -12.54 -20.88 -43.49
CA GLY A 488 -11.24 -20.38 -43.07
C GLY A 488 -11.24 -19.74 -41.67
N THR A 489 -10.05 -19.61 -41.07
CA THR A 489 -9.89 -19.06 -39.73
C THR A 489 -10.28 -17.58 -39.70
N THR A 490 -11.04 -17.16 -38.69
CA THR A 490 -11.38 -15.74 -38.50
C THR A 490 -10.33 -15.06 -37.63
N ALA A 491 -9.77 -13.95 -38.11
CA ALA A 491 -8.83 -13.12 -37.36
C ALA A 491 -9.45 -11.78 -36.96
N VAL A 492 -9.12 -11.28 -35.77
CA VAL A 492 -9.46 -9.92 -35.34
C VAL A 492 -8.51 -8.93 -36.01
N ILE A 493 -9.06 -7.93 -36.68
CA ILE A 493 -8.28 -6.86 -37.34
C ILE A 493 -8.30 -5.55 -36.55
N ALA A 494 -9.34 -5.30 -35.75
CA ALA A 494 -9.42 -4.17 -34.84
C ALA A 494 -8.61 -4.46 -33.55
N THR A 495 -7.28 -4.37 -33.65
CA THR A 495 -6.34 -4.60 -32.53
C THR A 495 -5.82 -3.28 -31.93
N ARG A 496 -5.42 -3.31 -30.66
CA ARG A 496 -4.93 -2.13 -29.90
C ARG A 496 -3.45 -2.29 -29.52
N PHE A 497 -3.15 -3.19 -28.59
CA PHE A 497 -1.80 -3.64 -28.27
C PHE A 497 -1.63 -5.13 -28.65
N GLN A 498 -0.40 -5.51 -28.98
CA GLN A 498 0.00 -6.87 -29.33
C GLN A 498 0.86 -7.47 -28.21
N GLN A 499 0.38 -8.57 -27.65
CA GLN A 499 1.10 -9.32 -26.62
C GLN A 499 2.45 -9.82 -27.16
N GLN A 500 3.51 -9.55 -26.42
CA GLN A 500 4.83 -10.13 -26.66
C GLN A 500 4.99 -11.45 -25.91
N ALA A 501 6.02 -12.23 -26.25
CA ALA A 501 6.34 -13.45 -25.51
C ALA A 501 6.53 -13.14 -24.01
N ALA A 502 5.77 -13.82 -23.15
CA ALA A 502 5.80 -13.58 -21.71
C ALA A 502 7.17 -13.95 -21.10
N ALA A 503 7.67 -13.10 -20.20
CA ALA A 503 8.97 -13.24 -19.56
C ALA A 503 8.79 -13.41 -18.05
N GLY A 504 8.67 -14.67 -17.60
CA GLY A 504 8.44 -15.00 -16.20
C GLY A 504 7.09 -14.48 -15.71
N ASN A 505 7.10 -13.62 -14.67
CA ASN A 505 5.90 -12.98 -14.12
C ASN A 505 5.52 -11.66 -14.82
N SER A 506 6.13 -11.32 -15.96
CA SER A 506 5.84 -10.09 -16.72
C SER A 506 5.28 -10.40 -18.11
N THR A 507 4.21 -9.70 -18.49
CA THR A 507 3.64 -9.70 -19.84
C THR A 507 3.74 -8.31 -20.45
N SER A 508 4.39 -8.19 -21.61
CA SER A 508 4.51 -6.93 -22.35
C SER A 508 3.49 -6.87 -23.48
N TRP A 509 2.90 -5.69 -23.67
CA TRP A 509 1.90 -5.37 -24.68
C TRP A 509 2.40 -4.16 -25.48
N LEU A 510 2.87 -4.41 -26.71
CA LEU A 510 3.38 -3.35 -27.59
C LEU A 510 2.27 -2.72 -28.43
N ARG A 511 2.36 -1.41 -28.67
CA ARG A 511 1.41 -0.67 -29.49
C ARG A 511 1.28 -1.28 -30.90
N GLY A 512 0.06 -1.64 -31.31
CA GLY A 512 -0.19 -2.36 -32.58
C GLY A 512 0.18 -1.59 -33.86
N VAL A 513 0.08 -0.26 -33.83
CA VAL A 513 0.66 0.63 -34.85
C VAL A 513 1.53 1.68 -34.15
N PRO A 514 2.87 1.68 -34.33
CA PRO A 514 3.76 2.60 -33.64
C PRO A 514 3.53 4.05 -34.08
N GLU A 515 3.76 5.00 -33.17
CA GLU A 515 3.75 6.42 -33.49
C GLU A 515 4.94 6.80 -34.40
N PRO A 516 4.77 7.76 -35.33
CA PRO A 516 5.81 8.18 -36.27
C PRO A 516 6.99 8.85 -35.55
N ASP A 517 8.17 8.73 -36.16
CA ASP A 517 9.38 9.43 -35.70
C ASP A 517 9.25 10.96 -35.89
N GLY A 518 9.98 11.72 -35.07
CA GLY A 518 10.10 13.17 -35.22
C GLY A 518 8.97 14.01 -34.59
N LEU A 519 8.03 13.39 -33.86
CA LEU A 519 7.11 14.14 -33.00
C LEU A 519 7.86 14.83 -31.86
N ASP A 520 7.32 15.93 -31.35
CA ASP A 520 7.79 16.57 -30.12
C ASP A 520 7.70 15.59 -28.94
N SER A 521 8.63 15.66 -28.00
CA SER A 521 8.68 14.76 -26.83
C SER A 521 7.37 14.75 -26.03
N GLY A 522 6.69 15.89 -25.92
CA GLY A 522 5.39 16.01 -25.24
C GLY A 522 4.17 15.51 -26.03
N LYS A 523 4.35 14.92 -27.22
CA LYS A 523 3.26 14.41 -28.09
C LYS A 523 3.27 12.89 -28.26
N TYR A 524 4.30 12.19 -27.79
CA TYR A 524 4.30 10.73 -27.75
C TYR A 524 3.47 10.20 -26.58
N HIS A 525 2.94 8.99 -26.74
CA HIS A 525 2.10 8.29 -25.77
C HIS A 525 2.73 6.95 -25.38
N ILE A 526 2.04 6.16 -24.56
CA ILE A 526 2.48 4.81 -24.19
C ILE A 526 2.73 3.96 -25.45
N ALA A 527 3.98 3.51 -25.62
CA ALA A 527 4.38 2.55 -26.65
C ALA A 527 4.25 1.10 -26.16
N GLU A 528 4.33 0.90 -24.84
CA GLU A 528 4.36 -0.42 -24.21
C GLU A 528 3.67 -0.43 -22.84
N ILE A 529 2.83 -1.43 -22.59
CA ILE A 529 2.24 -1.71 -21.28
C ILE A 529 2.86 -3.01 -20.76
N GLN A 530 3.52 -2.95 -19.60
CA GLN A 530 4.12 -4.11 -18.93
C GLN A 530 3.29 -4.47 -17.70
N GLU A 531 2.56 -5.58 -17.74
CA GLU A 531 1.85 -6.13 -16.59
C GLU A 531 2.77 -7.05 -15.79
N GLN A 532 3.13 -6.63 -14.59
CA GLN A 532 3.90 -7.41 -13.64
C GLN A 532 2.96 -8.04 -12.61
N ARG A 533 2.95 -9.38 -12.54
CA ARG A 533 2.19 -10.11 -11.53
C ARG A 533 2.91 -10.15 -10.19
N PHE A 534 2.16 -9.88 -9.13
CA PHE A 534 2.57 -10.03 -7.74
C PHE A 534 1.68 -11.03 -7.02
N ASP A 535 2.28 -12.09 -6.48
CA ASP A 535 1.57 -13.10 -5.69
C ASP A 535 1.29 -12.62 -4.24
N ASP A 536 1.87 -11.47 -3.83
CA ASP A 536 1.64 -10.79 -2.54
C ASP A 536 1.31 -9.31 -2.75
N ARG A 537 0.12 -8.88 -2.30
CA ARG A 537 -0.40 -7.51 -2.38
C ARG A 537 0.53 -6.50 -1.70
N ASN A 538 1.18 -6.85 -0.59
CA ASN A 538 2.09 -5.95 0.11
C ASN A 538 3.35 -5.67 -0.70
N ARG A 539 3.90 -6.68 -1.40
CA ARG A 539 5.04 -6.49 -2.32
C ARG A 539 4.66 -5.59 -3.49
N MET A 540 3.44 -5.70 -4.02
CA MET A 540 2.94 -4.82 -5.07
C MET A 540 2.84 -3.36 -4.59
N ILE A 541 2.27 -3.12 -3.41
CA ILE A 541 2.20 -1.77 -2.81
C ILE A 541 3.61 -1.22 -2.53
N GLN A 542 4.55 -2.05 -2.07
CA GLN A 542 5.95 -1.64 -1.90
C GLN A 542 6.60 -1.27 -3.24
N ALA A 543 6.40 -2.06 -4.29
CA ALA A 543 6.89 -1.78 -5.65
C ALA A 543 6.30 -0.47 -6.20
N PHE A 544 5.00 -0.23 -5.98
CA PHE A 544 4.33 1.02 -6.34
C PHE A 544 4.92 2.21 -5.58
N ASN A 545 5.12 2.10 -4.26
CA ASN A 545 5.74 3.14 -3.44
C ASN A 545 7.22 3.40 -3.78
N ARG A 546 7.95 2.37 -4.24
CA ARG A 546 9.34 2.48 -4.70
C ARG A 546 9.48 3.17 -6.05
N GLY A 547 8.52 2.98 -6.95
CA GLY A 547 8.56 3.48 -8.32
C GLY A 547 8.88 2.40 -9.37
N ASP A 548 8.77 1.14 -8.97
CA ASP A 548 9.01 -0.03 -9.83
C ASP A 548 7.81 -0.27 -10.75
N ILE A 549 6.60 0.04 -10.27
CA ILE A 549 5.35 0.14 -11.07
C ILE A 549 4.74 1.55 -10.99
N ASP A 550 4.03 1.94 -12.05
CA ASP A 550 3.43 3.26 -12.27
C ASP A 550 1.90 3.29 -12.01
N TYR A 551 1.24 2.13 -12.08
CA TYR A 551 -0.21 1.96 -12.01
C TYR A 551 -0.62 0.67 -11.27
N ILE A 552 -1.70 0.73 -10.49
CA ILE A 552 -2.45 -0.43 -9.98
C ILE A 552 -3.91 -0.24 -10.43
N PRO A 553 -4.47 -1.14 -11.26
CA PRO A 553 -5.81 -0.95 -11.82
C PRO A 553 -6.94 -0.97 -10.79
N LYS A 554 -6.77 -1.75 -9.72
CA LYS A 554 -7.83 -2.04 -8.74
C LYS A 554 -7.28 -2.03 -7.32
N LEU A 555 -7.73 -1.06 -6.53
CA LEU A 555 -7.55 -1.02 -5.07
C LEU A 555 -8.51 -1.98 -4.38
N LEU A 556 -8.07 -2.57 -3.27
CA LEU A 556 -8.98 -3.27 -2.35
C LEU A 556 -9.73 -2.23 -1.51
N PRO A 557 -10.98 -2.48 -1.06
CA PRO A 557 -11.82 -1.44 -0.46
C PRO A 557 -11.19 -0.74 0.75
N TRP A 558 -10.46 -1.48 1.58
CA TRP A 558 -9.76 -0.95 2.76
C TRP A 558 -8.45 -0.21 2.45
N GLU A 559 -7.97 -0.23 1.20
CA GLU A 559 -6.79 0.53 0.77
C GLU A 559 -7.15 1.94 0.28
N VAL A 560 -8.42 2.17 -0.10
CA VAL A 560 -8.88 3.39 -0.80
C VAL A 560 -8.61 4.65 0.03
N ASP A 561 -9.04 4.70 1.29
CA ASP A 561 -8.88 5.89 2.15
C ASP A 561 -7.38 6.21 2.40
N ALA A 562 -6.53 5.18 2.51
CA ALA A 562 -5.09 5.36 2.69
C ALA A 562 -4.41 5.96 1.45
N PHE A 563 -4.84 5.55 0.25
CA PHE A 563 -4.35 6.15 -1.01
C PHE A 563 -4.96 7.53 -1.28
N LEU A 564 -6.22 7.79 -0.89
CA LEU A 564 -6.85 9.12 -1.00
C LEU A 564 -6.17 10.17 -0.10
N ALA A 565 -5.62 9.75 1.05
CA ALA A 565 -4.81 10.58 1.94
C ALA A 565 -3.35 10.75 1.48
N SER A 566 -2.94 10.11 0.37
CA SER A 566 -1.57 10.12 -0.14
C SER A 566 -1.38 11.14 -1.27
N ASP A 567 -0.12 11.33 -1.67
CA ASP A 567 0.26 12.12 -2.84
C ASP A 567 -0.08 11.45 -4.20
N PHE A 568 -0.60 10.22 -4.23
CA PHE A 568 -0.86 9.53 -5.50
C PHE A 568 -2.15 9.99 -6.18
N GLN A 569 -2.23 9.83 -7.51
CA GLN A 569 -3.46 10.09 -8.25
C GLN A 569 -4.40 8.90 -8.10
N VAL A 570 -5.43 9.04 -7.28
CA VAL A 570 -6.51 8.05 -7.17
C VAL A 570 -7.61 8.40 -8.17
N LYS A 571 -8.03 7.43 -8.99
CA LYS A 571 -9.08 7.59 -10.00
C LYS A 571 -10.25 6.67 -9.66
N LYS A 572 -11.45 7.23 -9.53
CA LYS A 572 -12.67 6.45 -9.34
C LYS A 572 -13.14 5.87 -10.69
N TYR A 573 -13.67 4.66 -10.70
CA TYR A 573 -14.41 4.14 -11.84
C TYR A 573 -15.83 4.72 -11.92
N SER A 574 -16.34 4.96 -13.13
CA SER A 574 -17.69 5.52 -13.36
C SER A 574 -18.77 4.58 -12.82
N LEU A 575 -18.59 3.28 -13.03
CA LEU A 575 -19.49 2.22 -12.55
C LEU A 575 -18.88 1.49 -11.35
N PRO A 576 -19.67 1.21 -10.30
CA PRO A 576 -19.25 0.33 -9.22
C PRO A 576 -19.28 -1.14 -9.67
N MET A 577 -18.50 -1.99 -9.00
CA MET A 577 -18.53 -3.43 -9.21
C MET A 577 -19.70 -4.04 -8.45
N THR A 578 -20.58 -4.76 -9.15
CA THR A 578 -21.75 -5.42 -8.54
C THR A 578 -21.41 -6.86 -8.20
N HIS A 579 -21.68 -7.27 -6.97
CA HIS A 579 -21.45 -8.63 -6.49
C HIS A 579 -22.76 -9.40 -6.42
N VAL A 580 -22.78 -10.59 -7.02
CA VAL A 580 -23.98 -11.42 -7.16
C VAL A 580 -23.67 -12.91 -6.94
N LEU A 581 -24.70 -13.70 -6.63
CA LEU A 581 -24.68 -15.15 -6.86
C LEU A 581 -25.57 -15.47 -8.06
N ILE A 582 -25.01 -16.15 -9.05
CA ILE A 582 -25.71 -16.62 -10.25
C ILE A 582 -25.97 -18.13 -10.11
N PHE A 583 -27.21 -18.55 -10.38
CA PHE A 583 -27.58 -19.95 -10.38
C PHE A 583 -27.25 -20.60 -11.72
N ASN A 584 -26.78 -21.85 -11.69
CA ASN A 584 -26.63 -22.64 -12.90
C ASN A 584 -28.03 -22.95 -13.47
N PRO A 585 -28.38 -22.50 -14.70
CA PRO A 585 -29.71 -22.72 -15.26
C PRO A 585 -30.01 -24.17 -15.61
N ARG A 586 -29.01 -25.06 -15.60
CA ARG A 586 -29.17 -26.51 -15.82
C ARG A 586 -29.06 -27.33 -14.52
N SER A 587 -28.91 -26.70 -13.34
CA SER A 587 -28.91 -27.44 -12.07
C SER A 587 -30.33 -27.77 -11.62
N GLU A 588 -30.68 -29.06 -11.67
CA GLU A 588 -31.94 -29.61 -11.15
C GLU A 588 -32.13 -29.34 -9.65
N ARG A 589 -31.03 -29.18 -8.90
CA ARG A 589 -31.00 -29.03 -7.43
C ARG A 589 -31.53 -27.68 -6.95
N ILE A 590 -31.53 -26.65 -7.80
CA ILE A 590 -31.80 -25.25 -7.41
C ILE A 590 -33.04 -24.64 -8.10
N THR A 591 -33.83 -25.50 -8.74
CA THR A 591 -35.12 -25.19 -9.39
C THR A 591 -36.17 -24.61 -8.44
N ASN A 592 -36.19 -25.05 -7.17
CA ASN A 592 -37.17 -24.59 -6.19
C ASN A 592 -36.89 -23.14 -5.72
N ALA A 593 -37.85 -22.24 -5.97
CA ALA A 593 -37.77 -20.83 -5.58
C ALA A 593 -37.66 -20.62 -4.06
N GLN A 594 -38.27 -21.47 -3.23
CA GLN A 594 -38.15 -21.34 -1.78
C GLN A 594 -36.73 -21.66 -1.30
N THR A 595 -36.03 -22.58 -1.97
CA THR A 595 -34.59 -22.83 -1.74
C THR A 595 -33.75 -21.60 -2.05
N ARG A 596 -33.93 -20.98 -3.23
CA ARG A 596 -33.18 -19.78 -3.63
C ARG A 596 -33.48 -18.58 -2.73
N ARG A 597 -34.74 -18.37 -2.37
CA ARG A 597 -35.16 -17.32 -1.43
C ARG A 597 -34.59 -17.57 -0.03
N ALA A 598 -34.58 -18.82 0.46
CA ALA A 598 -33.96 -19.17 1.73
C ALA A 598 -32.46 -18.84 1.76
N LEU A 599 -31.71 -19.18 0.69
CA LEU A 599 -30.31 -18.78 0.54
C LEU A 599 -30.15 -17.25 0.58
N SER A 600 -31.00 -16.51 -0.15
CA SER A 600 -30.96 -15.04 -0.20
C SER A 600 -31.26 -14.35 1.13
N PHE A 601 -32.31 -14.77 1.85
CA PHE A 601 -32.69 -14.18 3.15
C PHE A 601 -31.73 -14.56 4.29
N ALA A 602 -30.94 -15.62 4.12
CA ALA A 602 -29.89 -16.01 5.07
C ALA A 602 -28.61 -15.16 4.97
N VAL A 603 -28.40 -14.42 3.88
CA VAL A 603 -27.20 -13.57 3.73
C VAL A 603 -27.38 -12.26 4.49
N ASN A 604 -26.54 -12.05 5.51
CA ASN A 604 -26.42 -10.77 6.20
C ASN A 604 -25.59 -9.78 5.36
N ARG A 605 -26.16 -9.28 4.25
CA ARG A 605 -25.48 -8.41 3.26
C ARG A 605 -24.75 -7.25 3.91
N GLU A 606 -25.46 -6.46 4.71
CA GLU A 606 -24.91 -5.27 5.37
C GLU A 606 -23.81 -5.63 6.38
N GLY A 607 -24.02 -6.66 7.21
CA GLY A 607 -23.02 -7.11 8.17
C GLY A 607 -21.75 -7.64 7.51
N ILE A 608 -21.86 -8.39 6.41
CA ILE A 608 -20.71 -8.90 5.65
C ILE A 608 -19.99 -7.74 4.94
N LEU A 609 -20.73 -6.90 4.22
CA LEU A 609 -20.20 -5.73 3.52
C LEU A 609 -19.39 -4.84 4.46
N ARG A 610 -20.00 -4.41 5.57
CA ARG A 610 -19.38 -3.53 6.58
C ARG A 610 -18.11 -4.14 7.18
N SER A 611 -18.22 -5.35 7.76
CA SER A 611 -17.17 -5.93 8.59
C SER A 611 -16.08 -6.68 7.84
N THR A 612 -16.40 -7.26 6.67
CA THR A 612 -15.52 -8.22 5.97
C THR A 612 -15.02 -7.64 4.65
N ILE A 613 -15.88 -6.97 3.87
CA ILE A 613 -15.57 -6.49 2.52
C ILE A 613 -14.93 -5.10 2.55
N LEU A 614 -15.61 -4.12 3.16
CA LEU A 614 -15.14 -2.74 3.26
C LEU A 614 -14.16 -2.55 4.43
N ARG A 615 -14.37 -3.30 5.53
CA ARG A 615 -13.67 -3.12 6.82
C ARG A 615 -13.83 -1.69 7.37
N ASP A 616 -15.00 -1.09 7.10
CA ASP A 616 -15.39 0.29 7.42
C ASP A 616 -16.81 0.28 8.00
N GLU A 617 -16.99 0.83 9.20
CA GLU A 617 -18.30 0.92 9.86
C GLU A 617 -19.27 1.85 9.14
N SER A 618 -18.75 2.88 8.46
CA SER A 618 -19.54 3.90 7.77
C SER A 618 -19.93 3.54 6.34
N MET A 619 -19.38 2.44 5.79
CA MET A 619 -19.64 1.91 4.45
C MET A 619 -19.55 2.95 3.32
N LYS A 620 -18.54 3.83 3.35
CA LYS A 620 -18.43 4.98 2.42
C LYS A 620 -18.47 4.57 0.94
N HIS A 621 -17.75 3.50 0.62
CA HIS A 621 -17.43 3.06 -0.74
C HIS A 621 -18.20 1.80 -1.17
N GLY A 622 -19.32 1.47 -0.53
CA GLY A 622 -20.13 0.32 -0.94
C GLY A 622 -21.47 0.22 -0.23
N ARG A 623 -22.42 -0.47 -0.84
CA ARG A 623 -23.82 -0.54 -0.37
C ARG A 623 -24.52 -1.82 -0.82
N PRO A 624 -25.44 -2.40 -0.02
CA PRO A 624 -26.25 -3.55 -0.45
C PRO A 624 -27.06 -3.21 -1.71
N THR A 625 -27.14 -4.14 -2.66
CA THR A 625 -27.85 -3.95 -3.94
C THR A 625 -29.04 -4.90 -4.08
N SER A 626 -29.97 -4.56 -4.97
CA SER A 626 -31.18 -5.32 -5.31
C SER A 626 -31.12 -5.98 -6.69
N ALA A 627 -30.13 -5.62 -7.53
CA ALA A 627 -30.02 -6.08 -8.92
C ALA A 627 -28.61 -6.61 -9.27
N ALA A 628 -28.43 -7.07 -10.52
CA ALA A 628 -27.13 -7.43 -11.09
C ALA A 628 -26.40 -6.26 -11.76
N TRP A 629 -27.06 -5.12 -11.86
CA TRP A 629 -26.54 -3.84 -12.32
C TRP A 629 -26.47 -2.84 -11.15
N HIS A 630 -25.77 -1.73 -11.35
CA HIS A 630 -25.58 -0.70 -10.33
C HIS A 630 -26.90 0.04 -10.01
N LEU A 631 -27.10 0.43 -8.76
CA LEU A 631 -28.34 1.03 -8.23
C LEU A 631 -28.73 2.38 -8.89
N ARG A 632 -27.78 3.05 -9.55
CA ARG A 632 -28.05 4.29 -10.31
C ARG A 632 -28.50 4.03 -11.75
N SER A 633 -28.40 2.79 -12.23
CA SER A 633 -28.78 2.46 -13.60
C SER A 633 -30.27 2.73 -13.83
N TYR A 634 -30.60 3.22 -15.03
CA TYR A 634 -31.97 3.38 -15.50
C TYR A 634 -32.83 2.10 -15.36
N ALA A 635 -32.21 0.91 -15.31
CA ALA A 635 -32.88 -0.38 -15.13
C ALA A 635 -33.38 -0.65 -13.68
N THR A 636 -32.95 0.15 -12.70
CA THR A 636 -33.27 -0.07 -11.28
C THR A 636 -34.65 0.48 -10.92
N GLU A 637 -35.65 -0.40 -10.77
CA GLU A 637 -36.94 -0.04 -10.14
C GLU A 637 -36.69 0.63 -8.77
N PRO A 638 -36.98 1.94 -8.59
CA PRO A 638 -36.60 2.68 -7.38
C PRO A 638 -37.30 2.21 -6.10
N ARG A 639 -38.40 1.45 -6.22
CA ARG A 639 -39.19 0.94 -5.09
C ARG A 639 -38.78 -0.44 -4.60
N GLU A 640 -37.85 -1.13 -5.28
CA GLU A 640 -37.42 -2.48 -4.93
C GLU A 640 -36.13 -2.43 -4.08
N PRO A 641 -36.19 -2.63 -2.76
CA PRO A 641 -35.02 -2.54 -1.88
C PRO A 641 -34.14 -3.80 -1.93
N ALA A 642 -32.87 -3.67 -1.54
CA ALA A 642 -31.99 -4.82 -1.35
C ALA A 642 -32.62 -5.85 -0.36
N PRO A 643 -32.56 -7.16 -0.63
CA PRO A 643 -33.21 -8.17 0.22
C PRO A 643 -32.66 -8.17 1.65
N ARG A 644 -33.54 -7.83 2.61
CA ARG A 644 -33.19 -7.70 4.04
C ARG A 644 -32.86 -9.06 4.67
N PHE A 645 -31.84 -9.09 5.51
CA PHE A 645 -31.48 -10.29 6.27
C PHE A 645 -32.61 -10.73 7.22
N ASN A 646 -33.05 -11.99 7.12
CA ASN A 646 -34.06 -12.57 8.01
C ASN A 646 -33.85 -14.08 8.16
N LEU A 647 -33.06 -14.47 9.15
CA LEU A 647 -32.72 -15.87 9.42
C LEU A 647 -33.94 -16.75 9.73
N ARG A 648 -34.98 -16.21 10.37
CA ARG A 648 -36.22 -16.94 10.71
C ARG A 648 -37.02 -17.26 9.44
N LEU A 649 -37.17 -16.26 8.56
CA LEU A 649 -37.81 -16.45 7.26
C LEU A 649 -36.99 -17.43 6.41
N ALA A 650 -35.66 -17.29 6.37
CA ALA A 650 -34.78 -18.20 5.64
C ALA A 650 -34.95 -19.67 6.10
N TYR A 651 -34.98 -19.91 7.42
CA TYR A 651 -35.24 -21.24 7.98
C TYR A 651 -36.63 -21.79 7.60
N ALA A 652 -37.68 -20.96 7.69
CA ALA A 652 -39.03 -21.36 7.30
C ALA A 652 -39.15 -21.69 5.80
N LEU A 653 -38.52 -20.90 4.93
CA LEU A 653 -38.47 -21.15 3.49
C LEU A 653 -37.67 -22.42 3.15
N ARG A 654 -36.53 -22.65 3.82
CA ARG A 654 -35.71 -23.87 3.72
C ARG A 654 -36.52 -25.10 4.13
N PHE A 655 -37.27 -25.02 5.24
CA PHE A 655 -38.14 -26.10 5.69
C PHE A 655 -39.30 -26.35 4.71
N ALA A 656 -39.94 -25.29 4.19
CA ALA A 656 -41.00 -25.42 3.19
C ALA A 656 -40.50 -26.10 1.90
N ALA A 657 -39.28 -25.78 1.44
CA ALA A 657 -38.66 -26.44 0.30
C ALA A 657 -38.43 -27.94 0.55
N GLU A 658 -37.97 -28.34 1.74
CA GLU A 658 -37.81 -29.75 2.12
C GLU A 658 -39.17 -30.48 2.17
N GLN A 659 -40.21 -29.86 2.72
CA GLN A 659 -41.56 -30.44 2.73
C GLN A 659 -42.14 -30.62 1.32
N GLN A 660 -41.86 -29.70 0.39
CA GLN A 660 -42.27 -29.86 -1.01
C GLN A 660 -41.62 -31.07 -1.67
N LEU A 661 -40.33 -31.34 -1.42
CA LEU A 661 -39.65 -32.55 -1.91
C LEU A 661 -40.26 -33.83 -1.31
N ARG A 662 -40.55 -33.82 0.00
CA ARG A 662 -41.21 -34.93 0.70
C ARG A 662 -42.59 -35.23 0.12
N ILE A 663 -43.40 -34.21 -0.14
CA ILE A 663 -44.72 -34.35 -0.77
C ILE A 663 -44.60 -34.91 -2.20
N ALA A 664 -43.63 -34.43 -2.99
CA ALA A 664 -43.41 -34.93 -4.35
C ALA A 664 -43.00 -36.42 -4.38
N GLU A 665 -42.08 -36.84 -3.52
CA GLU A 665 -41.71 -38.26 -3.38
C GLU A 665 -42.91 -39.09 -2.88
N LEU A 666 -43.68 -38.59 -1.90
CA LEU A 666 -44.88 -39.27 -1.41
C LEU A 666 -45.93 -39.47 -2.52
N MET A 667 -46.13 -38.48 -3.39
CA MET A 667 -47.00 -38.58 -4.57
C MET A 667 -46.48 -39.65 -5.55
N LYS A 668 -45.19 -39.63 -5.89
CA LYS A 668 -44.54 -40.61 -6.77
C LYS A 668 -44.67 -42.04 -6.22
N LEU A 669 -44.43 -42.24 -4.92
CA LEU A 669 -44.63 -43.53 -4.24
C LEU A 669 -46.10 -43.95 -4.24
N THR A 670 -47.04 -43.01 -4.07
CA THR A 670 -48.49 -43.29 -4.13
C THR A 670 -48.90 -43.78 -5.52
N GLU A 671 -48.48 -43.10 -6.60
CA GLU A 671 -48.83 -43.51 -7.96
C GLU A 671 -48.16 -44.84 -8.37
N ALA A 672 -46.90 -45.07 -7.95
CA ALA A 672 -46.24 -46.37 -8.16
C ALA A 672 -46.95 -47.52 -7.40
N ALA A 673 -47.39 -47.28 -6.16
CA ALA A 673 -48.14 -48.26 -5.37
C ALA A 673 -49.54 -48.53 -5.94
N LYS A 674 -50.23 -47.48 -6.42
CA LYS A 674 -51.53 -47.55 -7.10
C LYS A 674 -51.45 -48.34 -8.40
N GLU A 675 -50.42 -48.11 -9.22
CA GLU A 675 -50.20 -48.87 -10.46
C GLU A 675 -49.88 -50.34 -10.17
N LYS A 676 -49.07 -50.61 -9.14
CA LYS A 676 -48.83 -51.99 -8.68
C LYS A 676 -50.12 -52.67 -8.19
N ALA A 677 -50.92 -51.99 -7.36
CA ALA A 677 -52.20 -52.52 -6.88
C ALA A 677 -53.21 -52.75 -8.01
N ARG A 678 -53.18 -51.94 -9.08
CA ARG A 678 -53.96 -52.14 -10.31
C ARG A 678 -53.57 -53.43 -11.04
N VAL A 679 -52.27 -53.73 -11.11
CA VAL A 679 -51.75 -54.99 -11.68
C VAL A 679 -52.11 -56.18 -10.80
N ASP A 680 -51.90 -56.07 -9.48
CA ASP A 680 -52.12 -57.13 -8.49
C ASP A 680 -53.61 -57.34 -8.13
N LYS A 681 -54.52 -56.49 -8.67
CA LYS A 681 -55.98 -56.46 -8.40
C LYS A 681 -56.34 -56.28 -6.91
N ILE A 682 -55.54 -55.52 -6.18
CA ILE A 682 -55.73 -55.24 -4.75
C ILE A 682 -56.51 -53.92 -4.60
N ASN A 683 -57.49 -53.88 -3.67
CA ASN A 683 -58.16 -52.63 -3.32
C ASN A 683 -57.19 -51.69 -2.59
N PHE A 684 -56.91 -50.51 -3.15
CA PHE A 684 -55.88 -49.58 -2.68
C PHE A 684 -56.50 -48.25 -2.25
N ASP A 685 -56.25 -47.87 -0.99
CA ASP A 685 -56.61 -46.55 -0.44
C ASP A 685 -55.37 -45.61 -0.47
N PRO A 686 -55.35 -44.57 -1.32
CA PRO A 686 -54.27 -43.60 -1.38
C PRO A 686 -54.08 -42.79 -0.09
N GLU A 687 -55.13 -42.52 0.68
CA GLU A 687 -55.05 -41.71 1.90
C GLU A 687 -54.43 -42.51 3.05
N GLN A 688 -54.88 -43.74 3.25
CA GLN A 688 -54.28 -44.66 4.22
C GLN A 688 -52.81 -44.96 3.89
N PHE A 689 -52.48 -45.14 2.59
CA PHE A 689 -51.09 -45.30 2.15
C PHE A 689 -50.23 -44.07 2.51
N ARG A 690 -50.67 -42.87 2.13
CA ARG A 690 -49.93 -41.61 2.41
C ARG A 690 -49.71 -41.38 3.90
N LYS A 691 -50.67 -41.73 4.76
CA LYS A 691 -50.57 -41.59 6.21
C LYS A 691 -49.54 -42.54 6.84
N ASN A 692 -49.34 -43.71 6.23
CA ASN A 692 -48.44 -44.76 6.75
C ASN A 692 -47.02 -44.68 6.16
N THR A 693 -46.86 -44.12 4.95
CA THR A 693 -45.55 -44.00 4.28
C THR A 693 -44.74 -42.81 4.83
N LYS A 694 -43.63 -43.11 5.51
CA LYS A 694 -42.68 -42.11 6.00
C LYS A 694 -41.65 -41.74 4.92
N VAL A 695 -41.54 -40.45 4.63
CA VAL A 695 -40.60 -39.87 3.65
C VAL A 695 -39.54 -38.97 4.32
N ASP A 696 -39.32 -39.10 5.63
CA ASP A 696 -38.37 -38.28 6.40
C ASP A 696 -36.89 -38.43 5.99
N TYR A 697 -36.57 -39.44 5.17
CA TYR A 697 -35.26 -39.60 4.55
C TYR A 697 -35.01 -38.58 3.43
N VAL A 698 -36.05 -37.99 2.85
CA VAL A 698 -35.94 -36.96 1.80
C VAL A 698 -35.54 -35.64 2.44
N LYS A 699 -34.27 -35.28 2.22
CA LYS A 699 -33.66 -34.01 2.59
C LYS A 699 -33.46 -33.12 1.35
N LEU A 700 -33.12 -31.85 1.59
CA LEU A 700 -32.59 -30.98 0.52
C LEU A 700 -31.28 -31.54 -0.04
N PRO A 701 -31.03 -31.41 -1.35
CA PRO A 701 -29.78 -31.87 -1.96
C PRO A 701 -28.60 -31.00 -1.49
N ARG A 702 -27.43 -31.63 -1.38
CA ARG A 702 -26.16 -30.93 -1.17
C ARG A 702 -25.84 -30.08 -2.41
N LEU A 703 -25.58 -28.79 -2.20
CA LEU A 703 -25.34 -27.82 -3.26
C LEU A 703 -23.84 -27.57 -3.45
N ARG A 704 -23.42 -27.20 -4.66
CA ARG A 704 -22.03 -26.88 -4.99
C ARG A 704 -21.91 -25.42 -5.38
N PHE A 705 -21.14 -24.69 -4.58
CA PHE A 705 -20.97 -23.26 -4.67
C PHE A 705 -19.55 -22.93 -5.13
N VAL A 706 -19.42 -22.41 -6.36
CA VAL A 706 -18.12 -22.00 -6.91
C VAL A 706 -17.85 -20.54 -6.59
N VAL A 707 -16.67 -20.23 -6.09
CA VAL A 707 -16.27 -18.86 -5.73
C VAL A 707 -15.30 -18.31 -6.76
N GLU A 708 -15.54 -17.10 -7.26
CA GLU A 708 -14.60 -16.38 -8.12
C GLU A 708 -13.22 -16.21 -7.45
N PRO A 709 -12.10 -16.25 -8.19
CA PRO A 709 -10.78 -15.97 -7.64
C PRO A 709 -10.68 -14.59 -6.95
N GLY A 710 -9.98 -14.52 -5.81
CA GLY A 710 -9.63 -13.25 -5.13
C GLY A 710 -9.92 -13.25 -3.62
N GLU A 711 -9.30 -12.33 -2.87
CA GLU A 711 -9.48 -12.23 -1.40
C GLU A 711 -10.92 -11.87 -1.02
N VAL A 712 -11.52 -10.91 -1.74
CA VAL A 712 -12.87 -10.39 -1.45
C VAL A 712 -13.97 -11.44 -1.71
N PRO A 713 -14.02 -12.12 -2.88
CA PRO A 713 -14.95 -13.25 -3.09
C PRO A 713 -14.83 -14.35 -2.04
N LYS A 714 -13.61 -14.77 -1.70
CA LYS A 714 -13.35 -15.85 -0.72
C LYS A 714 -13.88 -15.49 0.66
N ALA A 715 -13.52 -14.32 1.18
CA ALA A 715 -13.98 -13.85 2.49
C ALA A 715 -15.50 -13.66 2.54
N ALA A 716 -16.14 -13.21 1.44
CA ALA A 716 -17.59 -13.15 1.34
C ALA A 716 -18.23 -14.55 1.44
N ALA A 717 -17.70 -15.51 0.66
CA ALA A 717 -18.23 -16.85 0.53
C ALA A 717 -18.16 -17.64 1.85
N GLU A 718 -17.05 -17.57 2.57
CA GLU A 718 -16.88 -18.17 3.91
C GLU A 718 -17.90 -17.63 4.92
N ARG A 719 -18.14 -16.30 4.92
CA ARG A 719 -19.15 -15.69 5.78
C ARG A 719 -20.55 -16.17 5.41
N MET A 720 -20.91 -16.23 4.13
CA MET A 720 -22.22 -16.72 3.68
C MET A 720 -22.45 -18.19 4.06
N LEU A 721 -21.44 -19.05 3.86
CA LEU A 721 -21.48 -20.45 4.28
C LEU A 721 -21.82 -20.59 5.77
N SER A 722 -21.21 -19.76 6.63
CA SER A 722 -21.48 -19.77 8.07
C SER A 722 -22.95 -19.46 8.46
N TYR A 723 -23.70 -18.75 7.60
CA TYR A 723 -25.14 -18.51 7.79
C TYR A 723 -25.99 -19.65 7.21
N TRP A 724 -25.63 -20.17 6.04
CA TRP A 724 -26.35 -21.27 5.39
C TRP A 724 -26.27 -22.58 6.19
N THR A 725 -25.10 -22.92 6.76
CA THR A 725 -24.95 -24.09 7.65
C THR A 725 -25.84 -23.98 8.90
N LYS A 726 -26.00 -22.78 9.48
CA LYS A 726 -26.86 -22.55 10.66
C LYS A 726 -28.34 -22.82 10.42
N ILE A 727 -28.80 -22.75 9.17
CA ILE A 727 -30.18 -23.10 8.78
C ILE A 727 -30.29 -24.49 8.12
N GLY A 728 -29.23 -25.30 8.19
CA GLY A 728 -29.26 -26.69 7.72
C GLY A 728 -29.15 -26.86 6.21
N PHE A 729 -28.41 -25.99 5.51
CA PHE A 729 -27.93 -26.28 4.16
C PHE A 729 -26.59 -27.01 4.20
N GLU A 730 -26.45 -28.05 3.38
CA GLU A 730 -25.19 -28.73 3.08
C GLU A 730 -24.65 -28.16 1.77
N ILE A 731 -23.49 -27.48 1.82
CA ILE A 731 -22.93 -26.77 0.67
C ILE A 731 -21.43 -27.07 0.56
N ASP A 732 -21.01 -27.55 -0.61
CA ASP A 732 -19.62 -27.71 -1.00
C ASP A 732 -19.06 -26.41 -1.54
N LEU A 733 -18.07 -25.85 -0.85
CA LEU A 733 -17.36 -24.66 -1.28
C LEU A 733 -16.23 -25.04 -2.24
N ILE A 734 -16.38 -24.67 -3.52
CA ILE A 734 -15.40 -24.91 -4.57
C ILE A 734 -14.67 -23.60 -4.84
N GLN A 735 -13.35 -23.61 -4.63
CA GLN A 735 -12.50 -22.46 -4.91
C GLN A 735 -12.23 -22.40 -6.42
N GLY A 736 -12.75 -21.36 -7.09
CA GLY A 736 -12.71 -21.25 -8.55
C GLY A 736 -11.34 -20.93 -9.13
N ASP A 737 -10.32 -20.67 -8.31
CA ASP A 737 -8.93 -20.43 -8.69
C ASP A 737 -8.08 -21.71 -8.80
N GLN A 738 -8.70 -22.89 -8.62
CA GLN A 738 -8.02 -24.16 -8.91
C GLN A 738 -7.70 -24.26 -10.41
N PRO A 739 -6.48 -24.69 -10.79
CA PRO A 739 -6.09 -24.80 -12.19
C PRO A 739 -6.87 -25.91 -12.89
N GLY A 740 -7.41 -25.63 -14.08
CA GLY A 740 -8.23 -26.58 -14.82
C GLY A 740 -9.00 -25.95 -15.97
N LYS A 741 -9.96 -26.70 -16.52
CA LYS A 741 -10.95 -26.14 -17.45
C LYS A 741 -12.20 -25.71 -16.65
N PRO A 742 -12.95 -24.69 -17.11
CA PRO A 742 -14.24 -24.33 -16.53
C PRO A 742 -15.12 -25.55 -16.27
N LEU A 743 -15.74 -25.61 -15.08
CA LEU A 743 -16.61 -26.73 -14.68
C LEU A 743 -17.78 -26.92 -15.65
N ALA A 744 -18.10 -28.19 -15.93
CA ALA A 744 -19.27 -28.50 -16.73
C ALA A 744 -20.57 -28.16 -15.98
N ASP A 745 -21.67 -27.94 -16.70
CA ASP A 745 -22.99 -27.64 -16.14
C ASP A 745 -23.48 -28.72 -15.15
N SER A 746 -22.93 -29.94 -15.20
CA SER A 746 -23.23 -31.01 -14.24
C SER A 746 -22.60 -30.79 -12.86
N ASP A 747 -21.56 -29.96 -12.75
CA ASP A 747 -20.56 -30.02 -11.68
C ASP A 747 -20.69 -28.91 -10.62
N TRP A 748 -21.52 -27.89 -10.88
CA TRP A 748 -21.79 -26.77 -9.98
C TRP A 748 -23.28 -26.41 -9.96
N ASP A 749 -23.76 -25.76 -8.90
CA ASP A 749 -25.18 -25.41 -8.75
C ASP A 749 -25.42 -23.89 -8.70
N PHE A 750 -24.47 -23.14 -8.15
CA PHE A 750 -24.40 -21.68 -8.25
C PHE A 750 -22.96 -21.17 -8.09
N CYS A 751 -22.68 -19.97 -8.59
CA CYS A 751 -21.38 -19.33 -8.48
C CYS A 751 -21.48 -17.90 -7.94
N TYR A 752 -20.42 -17.43 -7.29
CA TYR A 752 -20.22 -16.03 -6.95
C TYR A 752 -19.63 -15.32 -8.17
N ARG A 753 -20.15 -14.14 -8.51
CA ARG A 753 -19.59 -13.31 -9.59
C ARG A 753 -19.49 -11.84 -9.21
N GLN A 754 -18.43 -11.22 -9.67
CA GLN A 754 -18.25 -9.78 -9.81
C GLN A 754 -18.68 -9.39 -11.24
N VAL A 755 -19.57 -8.40 -11.37
CA VAL A 755 -20.18 -7.99 -12.64
C VAL A 755 -20.18 -6.46 -12.72
N ARG A 756 -19.59 -5.92 -13.80
CA ARG A 756 -19.72 -4.51 -14.20
C ARG A 756 -20.64 -4.43 -15.41
N MET A 757 -21.95 -4.41 -15.16
CA MET A 757 -22.96 -4.30 -16.22
C MET A 757 -23.06 -2.85 -16.69
N GLU A 758 -22.72 -2.62 -17.95
CA GLU A 758 -22.73 -1.30 -18.59
C GLU A 758 -24.04 -1.04 -19.36
N GLU A 759 -24.61 -2.07 -19.99
CA GLU A 759 -25.88 -1.96 -20.73
C GLU A 759 -26.86 -3.08 -20.35
N PRO A 760 -27.69 -2.87 -19.31
CA PRO A 760 -28.65 -3.89 -18.84
C PRO A 760 -29.62 -4.40 -19.91
N LEU A 761 -29.94 -3.60 -20.93
CA LEU A 761 -30.78 -4.01 -22.06
C LEU A 761 -30.24 -5.28 -22.73
N LEU A 762 -28.91 -5.33 -22.91
CA LEU A 762 -28.24 -6.37 -23.69
C LEU A 762 -27.43 -7.34 -22.83
N GLU A 763 -26.89 -6.89 -21.70
CA GLU A 763 -25.94 -7.62 -20.84
C GLU A 763 -26.62 -8.35 -19.66
N LEU A 764 -27.93 -8.25 -19.48
CA LEU A 764 -28.63 -9.02 -18.44
C LEU A 764 -28.76 -10.51 -18.79
N TRP A 765 -29.16 -10.85 -20.01
CA TRP A 765 -29.41 -12.24 -20.39
C TRP A 765 -28.15 -13.14 -20.35
N PRO A 766 -26.91 -12.69 -20.74
CA PRO A 766 -25.71 -13.53 -20.65
C PRO A 766 -25.31 -13.84 -19.20
N VAL A 767 -25.54 -12.88 -18.30
CA VAL A 767 -25.31 -13.04 -16.86
C VAL A 767 -26.29 -14.06 -16.27
N LEU A 768 -27.56 -14.06 -16.70
CA LEU A 768 -28.58 -15.03 -16.27
C LEU A 768 -28.43 -16.43 -16.90
N ALA A 769 -27.93 -16.53 -18.13
CA ALA A 769 -27.67 -17.80 -18.80
C ALA A 769 -26.30 -18.42 -18.45
N ASN A 770 -25.40 -17.60 -17.88
CA ASN A 770 -23.97 -17.88 -17.76
C ASN A 770 -23.34 -18.33 -19.09
N ASP A 771 -23.71 -17.63 -20.17
CA ASP A 771 -23.31 -17.92 -21.55
C ASP A 771 -23.31 -16.62 -22.36
N THR A 772 -22.34 -16.44 -23.25
CA THR A 772 -22.31 -15.31 -24.20
C THR A 772 -22.99 -15.65 -25.53
N THR A 773 -23.19 -16.93 -25.82
CA THR A 773 -23.94 -17.43 -26.99
C THR A 773 -25.43 -17.51 -26.65
N PHE A 774 -26.28 -16.83 -27.44
CA PHE A 774 -27.73 -16.72 -27.18
C PHE A 774 -28.45 -18.04 -27.48
N ASP A 775 -28.30 -18.99 -26.55
CA ASP A 775 -28.99 -20.27 -26.48
C ASP A 775 -30.20 -20.15 -25.53
N MET A 776 -31.39 -20.04 -26.10
CA MET A 776 -32.66 -20.01 -25.36
C MET A 776 -32.92 -21.29 -24.53
N SER A 777 -32.25 -22.41 -24.82
CA SER A 777 -32.32 -23.63 -23.99
C SER A 777 -31.72 -23.40 -22.60
N ARG A 778 -30.69 -22.53 -22.49
CA ARG A 778 -30.06 -22.14 -21.22
C ARG A 778 -30.89 -21.18 -20.38
N LEU A 779 -32.07 -20.75 -20.86
CA LEU A 779 -33.05 -20.05 -20.03
C LEU A 779 -34.09 -21.01 -19.40
N GLY A 780 -33.94 -22.33 -19.51
CA GLY A 780 -34.90 -23.32 -19.02
C GLY A 780 -35.22 -23.30 -17.51
N LEU A 781 -34.34 -22.75 -16.67
CA LEU A 781 -34.62 -22.51 -15.23
C LEU A 781 -35.73 -21.46 -15.00
N TYR A 782 -35.92 -20.56 -15.97
CA TYR A 782 -36.84 -19.44 -15.85
C TYR A 782 -38.23 -19.82 -16.38
N PRO A 783 -39.32 -19.50 -15.65
CA PRO A 783 -40.68 -19.72 -16.12
C PRO A 783 -40.95 -19.06 -17.47
N ASP A 784 -41.93 -19.56 -18.21
CA ASP A 784 -42.30 -19.09 -19.55
C ASP A 784 -42.51 -17.57 -19.62
N TRP A 785 -43.21 -16.99 -18.63
CA TRP A 785 -43.41 -15.54 -18.55
C TRP A 785 -42.09 -14.77 -18.35
N MET A 786 -41.14 -15.29 -17.57
CA MET A 786 -39.84 -14.64 -17.35
C MET A 786 -38.99 -14.68 -18.63
N ARG A 787 -39.08 -15.80 -19.37
CA ARG A 787 -38.47 -15.92 -20.71
C ARG A 787 -39.13 -14.96 -21.70
N GLN A 788 -40.44 -14.78 -21.63
CA GLN A 788 -41.17 -13.81 -22.46
C GLN A 788 -40.81 -12.36 -22.13
N GLU A 789 -40.60 -11.99 -20.87
CA GLU A 789 -40.12 -10.65 -20.50
C GLU A 789 -38.68 -10.39 -21.02
N LEU A 790 -37.77 -11.36 -20.85
CA LEU A 790 -36.39 -11.25 -21.37
C LEU A 790 -36.35 -11.16 -22.91
N VAL A 791 -37.21 -11.89 -23.61
CA VAL A 791 -37.38 -11.75 -25.07
C VAL A 791 -38.03 -10.41 -25.41
N GLY A 792 -39.07 -10.02 -24.69
CA GLY A 792 -39.82 -8.78 -24.88
C GLY A 792 -38.98 -7.52 -24.72
N LEU A 793 -37.89 -7.60 -23.93
CA LEU A 793 -36.87 -6.55 -23.81
C LEU A 793 -36.18 -6.24 -25.15
N ASP A 794 -35.84 -7.27 -25.93
CA ASP A 794 -35.29 -7.12 -27.29
C ASP A 794 -36.34 -6.66 -28.32
N TYR A 795 -37.63 -6.67 -27.97
CA TYR A 795 -38.74 -6.15 -28.79
C TYR A 795 -39.31 -4.82 -28.25
N ALA A 796 -38.67 -4.20 -27.27
CA ALA A 796 -39.14 -2.93 -26.69
C ALA A 796 -39.22 -1.84 -27.76
N SER A 797 -40.37 -1.17 -27.82
CA SER A 797 -40.74 -0.19 -28.84
C SER A 797 -40.17 1.21 -28.60
N SER A 798 -39.75 1.48 -27.36
CA SER A 798 -39.15 2.73 -26.90
C SER A 798 -38.29 2.49 -25.67
N PHE A 799 -37.46 3.48 -25.31
CA PHE A 799 -36.67 3.41 -24.09
C PHE A 799 -37.52 3.28 -22.81
N LEU A 800 -38.68 3.95 -22.76
CA LEU A 800 -39.61 3.85 -21.62
C LEU A 800 -40.20 2.45 -21.48
N ASP A 801 -40.62 1.84 -22.60
CA ASP A 801 -41.12 0.45 -22.66
C ASP A 801 -40.02 -0.55 -22.22
N ALA A 802 -38.76 -0.34 -22.63
CA ALA A 802 -37.63 -1.14 -22.14
C ALA A 802 -37.40 -0.98 -20.63
N GLN A 803 -37.49 0.25 -20.10
CA GLN A 803 -37.36 0.53 -18.68
C GLN A 803 -38.47 -0.13 -17.84
N GLU A 804 -39.74 -0.05 -18.29
CA GLU A 804 -40.86 -0.72 -17.62
C GLU A 804 -40.72 -2.26 -17.60
N LYS A 805 -40.18 -2.85 -18.67
CA LYS A 805 -39.81 -4.28 -18.71
C LYS A 805 -38.69 -4.60 -17.73
N LEU A 806 -37.61 -3.81 -17.71
CA LEU A 806 -36.51 -3.97 -16.76
C LEU A 806 -36.97 -3.85 -15.30
N PHE A 807 -37.86 -2.91 -14.99
CA PHE A 807 -38.47 -2.79 -13.66
C PHE A 807 -39.33 -4.01 -13.30
N THR A 808 -40.04 -4.57 -14.27
CA THR A 808 -40.82 -5.81 -14.09
C THR A 808 -39.90 -7.01 -13.85
N ILE A 809 -38.86 -7.16 -14.65
CA ILE A 809 -37.80 -8.16 -14.49
C ILE A 809 -37.10 -8.03 -13.13
N HIS A 810 -36.77 -6.81 -12.67
CA HIS A 810 -36.13 -6.54 -11.37
C HIS A 810 -37.00 -7.01 -10.19
N ARG A 811 -38.28 -6.63 -10.17
CA ARG A 811 -39.26 -7.10 -9.16
C ARG A 811 -39.40 -8.61 -9.16
N HIS A 812 -39.38 -9.25 -10.34
CA HIS A 812 -39.45 -10.69 -10.46
C HIS A 812 -38.18 -11.42 -9.99
N ILE A 813 -37.01 -10.87 -10.28
CA ILE A 813 -35.72 -11.34 -9.75
C ILE A 813 -35.73 -11.28 -8.22
N ALA A 814 -36.15 -10.17 -7.63
CA ALA A 814 -36.25 -9.99 -6.18
C ALA A 814 -37.25 -10.97 -5.54
N ALA A 815 -38.44 -11.13 -6.15
CA ALA A 815 -39.49 -12.01 -5.62
C ALA A 815 -39.12 -13.50 -5.63
N GLN A 816 -38.50 -13.99 -6.71
CA GLN A 816 -38.21 -15.42 -6.95
C GLN A 816 -36.75 -15.82 -6.70
N ALA A 817 -35.90 -14.86 -6.34
CA ALA A 817 -34.45 -15.01 -6.22
C ALA A 817 -33.85 -15.73 -7.45
N PHE A 818 -34.10 -15.19 -8.65
CA PHE A 818 -33.53 -15.72 -9.90
C PHE A 818 -32.02 -15.46 -10.03
N LEU A 819 -31.52 -14.45 -9.33
CA LEU A 819 -30.15 -14.31 -8.88
C LEU A 819 -30.17 -13.80 -7.43
N ILE A 820 -29.05 -13.89 -6.71
CA ILE A 820 -28.93 -13.29 -5.37
C ILE A 820 -28.05 -12.04 -5.48
N PRO A 821 -28.61 -10.82 -5.49
CA PRO A 821 -27.82 -9.60 -5.42
C PRO A 821 -27.19 -9.50 -4.02
N LEU A 822 -25.95 -9.02 -3.92
CA LEU A 822 -25.24 -8.89 -2.64
C LEU A 822 -25.02 -7.41 -2.30
N TRP A 823 -24.11 -6.75 -3.01
CA TRP A 823 -23.71 -5.37 -2.81
C TRP A 823 -23.03 -4.82 -4.07
N GLU A 824 -23.00 -3.50 -4.21
CA GLU A 824 -22.10 -2.81 -5.13
C GLU A 824 -20.97 -2.13 -4.35
N VAL A 825 -19.76 -2.13 -4.92
CA VAL A 825 -18.56 -1.51 -4.35
C VAL A 825 -18.01 -0.48 -5.33
N ASP A 826 -17.78 0.73 -4.86
CA ASP A 826 -17.13 1.78 -5.63
C ASP A 826 -15.65 1.39 -5.86
N GLU A 827 -15.26 1.20 -7.12
CA GLU A 827 -13.88 0.83 -7.46
C GLU A 827 -13.00 2.05 -7.71
N TYR A 828 -11.71 1.88 -7.42
CA TYR A 828 -10.68 2.90 -7.57
C TYR A 828 -9.39 2.28 -8.11
N ALA A 829 -8.75 3.00 -9.04
CA ALA A 829 -7.39 2.73 -9.48
C ALA A 829 -6.43 3.76 -8.86
N VAL A 830 -5.15 3.42 -8.73
CA VAL A 830 -4.12 4.37 -8.29
C VAL A 830 -2.96 4.44 -9.28
N MET A 831 -2.55 5.66 -9.62
CA MET A 831 -1.45 5.94 -10.54
C MET A 831 -0.50 6.99 -9.97
N ARG A 832 0.76 6.93 -10.38
CA ARG A 832 1.77 7.92 -10.00
C ARG A 832 1.52 9.27 -10.67
N LYS A 833 2.05 10.37 -10.11
CA LYS A 833 1.90 11.74 -10.66
C LYS A 833 2.50 11.93 -12.07
N ASN A 834 3.36 11.01 -12.52
CA ASN A 834 3.91 11.02 -13.88
C ASN A 834 2.94 10.46 -14.94
N VAL A 835 1.94 9.66 -14.56
CA VAL A 835 0.91 9.17 -15.47
C VAL A 835 -0.09 10.29 -15.76
N SER A 836 -0.31 10.60 -17.03
CA SER A 836 -1.17 11.69 -17.49
C SER A 836 -1.92 11.32 -18.77
N GLY A 837 -2.83 12.17 -19.25
CA GLY A 837 -3.73 11.83 -20.37
C GLY A 837 -4.87 10.88 -19.96
N THR A 838 -5.02 10.59 -18.66
CA THR A 838 -6.09 9.75 -18.12
C THR A 838 -7.38 10.56 -17.90
N PRO A 839 -8.56 9.97 -18.12
CA PRO A 839 -9.84 10.64 -17.89
C PRO A 839 -10.09 10.94 -16.41
N ALA A 840 -11.11 11.75 -16.11
CA ALA A 840 -11.47 12.09 -14.72
C ALA A 840 -11.99 10.87 -13.94
N GLN A 841 -12.82 10.05 -14.59
CA GLN A 841 -13.28 8.74 -14.15
C GLN A 841 -12.96 7.69 -15.22
N LEU A 842 -12.70 6.46 -14.80
CA LEU A 842 -12.38 5.33 -15.69
C LEU A 842 -13.64 4.48 -15.95
N MET A 843 -13.88 4.06 -17.19
CA MET A 843 -14.88 3.01 -17.46
C MET A 843 -14.34 1.61 -17.14
N SER A 844 -13.05 1.43 -17.39
CA SER A 844 -12.35 0.14 -17.52
C SER A 844 -10.85 0.34 -17.24
N ALA A 845 -10.14 -0.74 -16.94
CA ALA A 845 -8.76 -0.70 -16.45
C ALA A 845 -7.79 0.03 -17.40
N TYR A 846 -8.03 -0.05 -18.70
CA TYR A 846 -7.21 0.58 -19.75
C TYR A 846 -7.99 1.59 -20.59
N HIS A 847 -9.00 2.24 -20.00
CA HIS A 847 -9.84 3.21 -20.70
C HIS A 847 -9.03 4.34 -21.35
N ASN A 848 -8.99 4.35 -22.68
CA ASN A 848 -8.13 5.22 -23.51
C ASN A 848 -6.62 5.11 -23.22
N ALA A 849 -6.09 3.95 -22.84
CA ALA A 849 -4.65 3.78 -22.53
C ALA A 849 -3.71 4.27 -23.66
N GLU A 850 -4.17 4.22 -24.91
CA GLU A 850 -3.47 4.78 -26.07
C GLU A 850 -3.24 6.30 -26.05
N ARG A 851 -4.04 7.05 -25.28
CA ARG A 851 -3.90 8.50 -25.02
C ARG A 851 -3.15 8.82 -23.73
N TRP A 852 -2.79 7.82 -22.94
CA TRP A 852 -2.03 8.06 -21.72
C TRP A 852 -0.57 8.36 -22.06
N MET A 853 0.07 9.15 -21.21
CA MET A 853 1.48 9.55 -21.32
C MET A 853 2.18 9.35 -19.98
N ILE A 854 3.39 8.81 -20.02
CA ILE A 854 4.31 8.74 -18.89
C ILE A 854 5.28 9.90 -18.99
N LYS A 855 5.27 10.79 -17.99
CA LYS A 855 6.22 11.90 -17.91
C LYS A 855 7.57 11.45 -17.31
N PRO A 856 8.71 11.92 -17.86
CA PRO A 856 10.06 11.65 -17.33
C PRO A 856 10.36 12.39 -16.02
#